data_AF-A0A438N4X5-F1
#
_entry.id   AF-A0A438N4X5-F1
#
_cell.length_a   1.000
_cell.length_b   1.000
_cell.length_c   1.000
_cell.angle_alpha   90.00
_cell.angle_beta   90.00
_cell.angle_gamma   90.00
#
_symmetry.space_group_name_H-M   'P 1'
#
loop_
_entity.id
_entity.type
_entity.pdbx_description
1 polymer ?
#
loop_
_entity_poly.entity_id
_entity_poly.type
_entity_poly.pdbx_seq_one_letter_code
_entity_poly.pdbx_strand_id
1 'polypeptide(L)'
;MSSNYRLKDVSAHNSPDDLWMVIHNKVYDITTYLEEHPGGAEILVEYAGKDATDAFEDVGHSERAWAAMESLSVGELSLEEQREAATFYRPTYTQVETVAVLTKAPAVQWLRNITKQTIWWGLACVLVYHGSPRLVGQAYRIQLSAPSGGFWHGVLASAATFSIVSAVLGGALGSTLNASHNVKKYPSRQKASQRVVVGKQPMSTSSAILDPHTYRCFPLSKRTELSSNVLSLEFALPNSSDSLGLPTGQHVSVRADIDGKSVIRSYTPVSNDKDKGVIELIVKVYEHGKLTKHLASLQVGDQLEFRGPMGRMRYHAGLCKHIGMIAGGTGIAPMYQLIRAICEDPSDKTTVSLIYANNNEEDILLRDQLEHWATMYEDKFRMSYVLLHPPQGWKQHQGFVTKDLMMEKLGIAAPNSQLMLCGPPGMIAATQKYAGELGLKATGATYKATDRCKNLALYAIPAPRPRIIKCIPPGPVSGDYSAAPTPNASSLGAQKWTGTMASNSSIQTPLTELLGIEHPIILAGMARASSGALAAAVSNAGGLGVIGGLNYSPQQLQEIINDLKAHLTDKTLPFGVDLALPKIGGGARKTNYDYTKGKLDELIDVVIRNGAKLFVSAVGIPPPHIVKRLHASKILIMNMVGAPKHAKYALYAGVDLICAQGAEGGGHTGSIATSILIPAVCDVVRDFRSPMTGQVPLVVAAGGIRDGRSLASALMQGAAGVWVGTRFLASVESGASEMHKTEVVTATFEDTVTTLVVSGRPMRVKANEYIKAWERQPARIKELTEAGIVPYTKDMEDGNEDADRPFLMGQVAAVIDDIKPASQIVEALARCEEIMNALDECHARGFLYKAVGGCNEIKREVNRCLSGERQKKSKKNRETGLERRKRVEAVWAKMDNGDFSDLEAIINGTEKK
;
A
#
# COMPACT_ATOMS: atom_id res chain seq x y z
N MET A 1 42.38 -21.05 -17.44
CA MET A 1 41.77 -22.27 -18.02
C MET A 1 40.38 -22.36 -17.39
N SER A 2 39.31 -22.05 -18.13
CA SER A 2 37.95 -22.28 -17.63
C SER A 2 37.70 -23.78 -17.66
N SER A 3 37.52 -24.41 -16.50
CA SER A 3 37.15 -25.82 -16.43
C SER A 3 35.70 -25.96 -16.91
N ASN A 4 35.47 -26.86 -17.87
CA ASN A 4 34.13 -27.17 -18.36
C ASN A 4 33.52 -28.28 -17.49
N TYR A 5 32.39 -28.00 -16.86
CA TYR A 5 31.65 -28.94 -16.01
C TYR A 5 30.37 -29.41 -16.71
N ARG A 6 29.94 -30.63 -16.43
CA ARG A 6 28.58 -31.09 -16.76
C ARG A 6 27.65 -30.89 -15.59
N LEU A 7 26.35 -30.83 -15.84
CA LEU A 7 25.34 -30.70 -14.77
C LEU A 7 25.46 -31.85 -13.74
N LYS A 8 25.86 -33.03 -14.21
CA LYS A 8 26.13 -34.20 -13.37
C LYS A 8 27.29 -33.97 -12.38
N ASP A 9 28.31 -33.23 -12.78
CA ASP A 9 29.45 -32.94 -11.91
C ASP A 9 29.01 -32.00 -10.78
N VAL A 10 28.22 -30.97 -11.10
CA VAL A 10 27.63 -30.06 -10.11
C VAL A 10 26.68 -30.80 -9.16
N SER A 11 25.92 -31.78 -9.66
CA SER A 11 24.96 -32.54 -8.84
C SER A 11 25.57 -33.39 -7.73
N ALA A 12 26.88 -33.67 -7.80
CA ALA A 12 27.62 -34.34 -6.74
C ALA A 12 27.87 -33.44 -5.52
N HIS A 13 27.86 -32.11 -5.71
CA HIS A 13 28.12 -31.09 -4.69
C HIS A 13 26.79 -30.53 -4.15
N ASN A 14 26.07 -31.36 -3.38
CA ASN A 14 24.68 -31.10 -2.97
C ASN A 14 24.46 -31.05 -1.44
N SER A 15 25.52 -30.91 -0.65
CA SER A 15 25.46 -30.91 0.81
C SER A 15 25.86 -29.55 1.40
N PRO A 16 25.44 -29.19 2.63
CA PRO A 16 25.81 -27.89 3.22
C PRO A 16 27.32 -27.64 3.37
N ASP A 17 28.11 -28.71 3.47
CA ASP A 17 29.57 -28.64 3.60
C ASP A 17 30.30 -28.77 2.24
N ASP A 18 29.56 -28.98 1.14
CA ASP A 18 30.05 -29.07 -0.23
C ASP A 18 28.89 -28.77 -1.22
N LEU A 19 28.71 -27.49 -1.56
CA LEU A 19 27.51 -26.95 -2.20
C LEU A 19 27.82 -26.10 -3.43
N TRP A 20 27.55 -26.64 -4.62
CA TRP A 20 27.73 -25.92 -5.88
C TRP A 20 26.40 -25.71 -6.59
N MET A 21 26.34 -24.72 -7.50
CA MET A 21 25.17 -24.50 -8.34
C MET A 21 25.53 -23.82 -9.67
N VAL A 22 24.62 -23.91 -10.63
CA VAL A 22 24.75 -23.24 -11.94
C VAL A 22 23.90 -21.99 -11.96
N ILE A 23 24.47 -20.86 -12.39
CA ILE A 23 23.76 -19.59 -12.60
C ILE A 23 24.26 -18.98 -13.93
N HIS A 24 23.37 -18.78 -14.90
CA HIS A 24 23.70 -18.25 -16.24
C HIS A 24 24.84 -18.99 -16.93
N ASN A 25 24.73 -20.31 -17.04
CA ASN A 25 25.74 -21.20 -17.64
C ASN A 25 27.11 -21.23 -16.94
N LYS A 26 27.27 -20.53 -15.79
CA LYS A 26 28.48 -20.56 -14.96
C LYS A 26 28.25 -21.39 -13.72
N VAL A 27 29.29 -22.11 -13.28
CA VAL A 27 29.29 -22.93 -12.07
C VAL A 27 29.93 -22.14 -10.94
N TYR A 28 29.30 -22.15 -9.77
CA TYR A 28 29.75 -21.46 -8.57
C TYR A 28 29.85 -22.44 -7.40
N ASP A 29 30.97 -22.39 -6.67
CA ASP A 29 31.10 -23.00 -5.36
C ASP A 29 30.67 -21.98 -4.32
N ILE A 30 29.52 -22.21 -3.69
CA ILE A 30 28.95 -21.30 -2.71
C ILE A 30 29.00 -21.88 -1.29
N THR A 31 29.76 -22.96 -1.09
CA THR A 31 29.91 -23.65 0.21
C THR A 31 30.28 -22.67 1.32
N THR A 32 31.24 -21.77 1.04
CA THR A 32 31.70 -20.76 2.00
C THR A 32 30.75 -19.57 2.14
N TYR A 33 29.86 -19.35 1.16
CA TYR A 33 28.90 -18.25 1.12
C TYR A 33 27.51 -18.64 1.66
N LEU A 34 27.31 -19.93 1.98
CA LEU A 34 26.03 -20.49 2.40
C LEU A 34 25.41 -19.77 3.60
N GLU A 35 26.22 -19.47 4.60
CA GLU A 35 25.79 -18.73 5.81
C GLU A 35 25.80 -17.21 5.65
N GLU A 36 26.48 -16.70 4.60
CA GLU A 36 26.59 -15.27 4.31
C GLU A 36 25.44 -14.76 3.44
N HIS A 37 24.69 -15.67 2.83
CA HIS A 37 23.58 -15.33 1.94
C HIS A 37 22.43 -14.63 2.70
N PRO A 38 22.04 -13.39 2.32
CA PRO A 38 21.03 -12.59 3.03
C PRO A 38 19.63 -13.23 3.09
N GLY A 39 19.34 -14.19 2.21
CA GLY A 39 18.10 -14.98 2.20
C GLY A 39 18.09 -16.14 3.19
N GLY A 40 19.23 -16.43 3.83
CA GLY A 40 19.44 -17.60 4.66
C GLY A 40 19.98 -18.80 3.86
N ALA A 41 20.69 -19.68 4.57
CA ALA A 41 21.28 -20.90 4.01
C ALA A 41 20.25 -21.85 3.42
N GLU A 42 19.07 -21.96 4.06
CA GLU A 42 17.99 -22.88 3.66
C GLU A 42 17.57 -22.70 2.19
N ILE A 43 17.58 -21.45 1.69
CA ILE A 43 17.20 -21.13 0.30
C ILE A 43 18.25 -21.64 -0.69
N LEU A 44 19.54 -21.56 -0.33
CA LEU A 44 20.61 -22.05 -1.19
C LEU A 44 20.69 -23.58 -1.18
N VAL A 45 20.43 -24.21 -0.03
CA VAL A 45 20.36 -25.67 0.09
C VAL A 45 19.27 -26.27 -0.81
N GLU A 46 18.16 -25.57 -1.03
CA GLU A 46 17.09 -26.03 -1.94
C GLU A 46 17.58 -26.26 -3.39
N TYR A 47 18.56 -25.45 -3.81
CA TYR A 47 19.16 -25.46 -5.14
C TYR A 47 20.57 -26.06 -5.18
N ALA A 48 21.01 -26.71 -4.10
CA ALA A 48 22.29 -27.39 -4.02
C ALA A 48 22.41 -28.46 -5.13
N GLY A 49 23.50 -28.39 -5.90
CA GLY A 49 23.80 -29.30 -7.01
C GLY A 49 22.91 -29.11 -8.26
N LYS A 50 22.20 -27.98 -8.39
CA LYS A 50 21.24 -27.73 -9.49
C LYS A 50 21.53 -26.43 -10.24
N ASP A 51 20.84 -26.24 -11.37
CA ASP A 51 20.75 -24.93 -12.03
C ASP A 51 19.74 -24.05 -11.28
N ALA A 52 20.27 -22.97 -10.71
CA ALA A 52 19.56 -21.99 -9.90
C ALA A 52 19.29 -20.68 -10.66
N THR A 53 19.57 -20.61 -11.98
CA THR A 53 19.47 -19.38 -12.78
C THR A 53 18.12 -18.68 -12.63
N ASP A 54 17.02 -19.44 -12.75
CA ASP A 54 15.66 -18.88 -12.68
C ASP A 54 15.34 -18.37 -11.26
N ALA A 55 15.76 -19.11 -10.23
CA ALA A 55 15.59 -18.71 -8.83
C ALA A 55 16.44 -17.49 -8.46
N PHE A 56 17.65 -17.40 -9.03
CA PHE A 56 18.55 -16.28 -8.84
C PHE A 56 17.99 -14.99 -9.47
N GLU A 57 17.43 -15.07 -10.68
CA GLU A 57 16.79 -13.92 -11.33
C GLU A 57 15.47 -13.50 -10.68
N ASP A 58 14.65 -14.45 -10.23
CA ASP A 58 13.33 -14.19 -9.62
C ASP A 58 13.41 -13.35 -8.33
N VAL A 59 14.55 -13.41 -7.63
CA VAL A 59 14.80 -12.65 -6.39
C VAL A 59 15.26 -11.22 -6.68
N GLY A 60 15.85 -10.95 -7.85
CA GLY A 60 16.28 -9.61 -8.28
C GLY A 60 17.47 -9.07 -7.49
N HIS A 61 18.61 -9.76 -7.57
CA HIS A 61 19.86 -9.45 -6.88
C HIS A 61 20.52 -8.13 -7.35
N SER A 62 21.18 -7.41 -6.44
CA SER A 62 21.86 -6.13 -6.73
C SER A 62 23.22 -6.32 -7.40
N GLU A 63 23.77 -5.28 -8.06
CA GLU A 63 25.11 -5.31 -8.68
C GLU A 63 26.23 -5.78 -7.72
N ARG A 64 26.09 -5.52 -6.42
CA ARG A 64 27.07 -5.98 -5.42
C ARG A 64 27.00 -7.49 -5.16
N ALA A 65 25.82 -8.10 -5.31
CA ALA A 65 25.68 -9.55 -5.24
C ALA A 65 26.33 -10.23 -6.45
N TRP A 66 26.25 -9.60 -7.63
CA TRP A 66 26.96 -10.06 -8.83
C TRP A 66 28.47 -10.01 -8.69
N ALA A 67 29.01 -8.90 -8.16
CA ALA A 67 30.44 -8.78 -7.90
C ALA A 67 30.94 -9.84 -6.90
N ALA A 68 30.13 -10.22 -5.91
CA ALA A 68 30.47 -11.30 -4.97
C ALA A 68 30.46 -12.69 -5.63
N MET A 69 29.66 -12.90 -6.68
CA MET A 69 29.65 -14.17 -7.40
C MET A 69 30.90 -14.38 -8.25
N GLU A 70 31.54 -13.32 -8.75
CA GLU A 70 32.76 -13.45 -9.56
C GLU A 70 33.87 -14.19 -8.80
N SER A 71 34.02 -13.95 -7.49
CA SER A 71 34.98 -14.65 -6.64
C SER A 71 34.61 -16.11 -6.32
N LEU A 72 33.35 -16.50 -6.54
CA LEU A 72 32.83 -17.84 -6.24
C LEU A 72 32.74 -18.72 -7.51
N SER A 73 33.05 -18.17 -8.68
CA SER A 73 32.96 -18.89 -9.94
C SER A 73 34.09 -19.91 -10.08
N VAL A 74 33.74 -21.17 -10.32
CA VAL A 74 34.69 -22.29 -10.47
C VAL A 74 34.82 -22.78 -11.91
N GLY A 75 33.93 -22.36 -12.80
CA GLY A 75 34.02 -22.61 -14.25
C GLY A 75 32.69 -22.43 -14.98
N GLU A 76 32.56 -23.06 -16.15
CA GLU A 76 31.40 -22.93 -17.02
C GLU A 76 30.80 -24.30 -17.36
N LEU A 77 29.50 -24.32 -17.67
CA LEU A 77 28.80 -25.52 -18.08
C LEU A 77 29.22 -25.92 -19.51
N SER A 78 29.25 -27.21 -19.82
CA SER A 78 29.60 -27.72 -21.15
C SER A 78 28.66 -27.15 -22.22
N LEU A 79 29.20 -26.83 -23.40
CA LEU A 79 28.48 -26.12 -24.49
C LEU A 79 27.16 -26.82 -24.91
N GLU A 80 27.08 -28.15 -24.80
CA GLU A 80 25.89 -28.94 -25.13
C GLU A 80 24.74 -28.75 -24.11
N GLU A 81 25.06 -28.33 -22.88
CA GLU A 81 24.11 -28.14 -21.78
C GLU A 81 23.83 -26.66 -21.48
N GLN A 82 24.49 -25.72 -22.17
CA GLN A 82 24.29 -24.29 -21.98
C GLN A 82 22.91 -23.84 -22.49
N ARG A 83 22.23 -23.00 -21.71
CA ARG A 83 21.01 -22.30 -22.13
C ARG A 83 21.33 -21.18 -23.12
N GLU A 84 20.44 -20.90 -24.08
CA GLU A 84 20.54 -19.74 -24.97
C GLU A 84 20.65 -18.44 -24.16
N ALA A 85 21.65 -17.60 -24.48
CA ALA A 85 21.96 -16.40 -23.72
C ALA A 85 20.82 -15.36 -23.83
N ALA A 86 20.07 -15.17 -22.75
CA ALA A 86 19.15 -14.05 -22.63
C ALA A 86 19.93 -12.76 -22.30
N THR A 87 19.93 -11.78 -23.21
CA THR A 87 20.49 -10.45 -22.94
C THR A 87 19.59 -9.67 -21.98
N PHE A 88 20.01 -9.55 -20.72
CA PHE A 88 19.36 -8.70 -19.72
C PHE A 88 19.88 -7.26 -19.85
N TYR A 89 19.00 -6.32 -20.20
CA TYR A 89 19.33 -4.88 -20.30
C TYR A 89 19.54 -4.27 -18.91
N ARG A 90 20.72 -3.70 -18.67
CA ARG A 90 21.08 -3.01 -17.41
C ARG A 90 21.29 -1.51 -17.70
N PRO A 91 20.50 -0.59 -17.13
CA PRO A 91 20.73 0.83 -17.32
C PRO A 91 21.91 1.30 -16.47
N THR A 92 22.92 1.89 -17.11
CA THR A 92 23.98 2.65 -16.45
C THR A 92 23.40 3.95 -15.92
N TYR A 93 23.52 4.20 -14.62
CA TYR A 93 23.05 5.43 -14.00
C TYR A 93 24.09 6.55 -14.18
N THR A 94 23.81 7.52 -15.06
CA THR A 94 24.53 8.79 -15.05
C THR A 94 23.90 9.69 -13.99
N GLN A 95 24.67 10.13 -13.00
CA GLN A 95 24.23 11.22 -12.12
C GLN A 95 24.20 12.51 -12.92
N VAL A 96 23.05 13.17 -12.96
CA VAL A 96 22.91 14.50 -13.54
C VAL A 96 22.54 15.48 -12.44
N GLU A 97 23.31 16.56 -12.36
CA GLU A 97 23.14 17.66 -11.41
C GLU A 97 21.72 18.25 -11.45
N THR A 98 21.20 18.54 -10.27
CA THR A 98 19.90 19.17 -10.08
C THR A 98 19.98 20.65 -10.41
N VAL A 99 19.41 21.05 -11.56
CA VAL A 99 19.21 22.47 -11.89
C VAL A 99 18.10 23.04 -11.02
N ALA A 100 18.43 24.03 -10.19
CA ALA A 100 17.48 24.78 -9.39
C ALA A 100 16.59 25.66 -10.28
N VAL A 101 15.28 25.40 -10.29
CA VAL A 101 14.30 26.22 -11.01
C VAL A 101 13.13 26.60 -10.11
N LEU A 102 12.92 27.92 -10.00
CA LEU A 102 11.73 28.71 -9.60
C LEU A 102 11.88 29.61 -8.35
N THR A 103 12.70 30.66 -8.49
CA THR A 103 12.60 31.89 -7.64
C THR A 103 12.39 33.17 -8.45
N LYS A 104 12.13 33.09 -9.78
CA LYS A 104 12.06 34.26 -10.68
C LYS A 104 10.69 34.47 -11.34
N ALA A 105 9.61 34.58 -10.56
CA ALA A 105 8.34 35.06 -11.10
C ALA A 105 8.25 36.61 -10.98
N PRO A 106 8.01 37.37 -12.08
CA PRO A 106 8.04 38.84 -12.07
C PRO A 106 7.04 39.50 -11.11
N ALA A 107 5.89 38.85 -10.85
CA ALA A 107 4.86 39.34 -9.94
C ALA A 107 5.32 39.42 -8.47
N VAL A 108 6.17 38.47 -8.04
CA VAL A 108 6.74 38.45 -6.69
C VAL A 108 7.79 39.54 -6.52
N GLN A 109 8.51 39.87 -7.58
CA GLN A 109 9.52 40.92 -7.60
C GLN A 109 8.88 42.33 -7.54
N TRP A 110 7.76 42.53 -8.25
CA TRP A 110 7.00 43.78 -8.23
C TRP A 110 6.38 44.06 -6.85
N LEU A 111 5.77 43.04 -6.23
CA LEU A 111 5.21 43.15 -4.87
C LEU A 111 6.31 43.45 -3.84
N ARG A 112 7.47 42.77 -3.89
CA ARG A 112 8.62 43.05 -3.00
C ARG A 112 9.14 44.48 -3.12
N ASN A 113 9.13 45.03 -4.34
CA ASN A 113 9.59 46.39 -4.57
C ASN A 113 8.61 47.42 -3.99
N ILE A 114 7.30 47.17 -4.09
CA ILE A 114 6.28 48.03 -3.45
C ILE A 114 6.39 47.97 -1.93
N THR A 115 6.56 46.78 -1.33
CA THR A 115 6.72 46.66 0.13
C THR A 115 7.99 47.33 0.62
N LYS A 116 9.09 47.25 -0.14
CA LYS A 116 10.32 47.97 0.18
C LYS A 116 10.14 49.47 0.11
N GLN A 117 9.43 49.98 -0.90
CA GLN A 117 9.19 51.42 -1.01
C GLN A 117 8.29 51.92 0.13
N THR A 118 7.20 51.24 0.48
CA THR A 118 6.33 51.68 1.57
C THR A 118 7.00 51.64 2.94
N ILE A 119 7.90 50.68 3.19
CA ILE A 119 8.75 50.67 4.41
C ILE A 119 9.72 51.85 4.41
N TRP A 120 10.33 52.17 3.27
CA TRP A 120 11.27 53.31 3.14
C TRP A 120 10.57 54.66 3.35
N TRP A 121 9.38 54.83 2.76
CA TRP A 121 8.54 56.03 2.96
C TRP A 121 8.03 56.14 4.41
N GLY A 122 7.65 55.03 5.03
CA GLY A 122 7.30 54.99 6.46
C GLY A 122 8.48 55.38 7.36
N LEU A 123 9.68 54.86 7.08
CA LEU A 123 10.90 55.20 7.82
C LEU A 123 11.31 56.66 7.63
N ALA A 124 11.19 57.20 6.41
CA ALA A 124 11.46 58.60 6.11
C ALA A 124 10.52 59.54 6.88
N CYS A 125 9.23 59.22 6.95
CA CYS A 125 8.26 59.98 7.74
C CYS A 125 8.59 59.94 9.25
N VAL A 126 9.04 58.81 9.78
CA VAL A 126 9.47 58.66 11.19
C VAL A 126 10.77 59.45 11.47
N LEU A 127 11.71 59.47 10.53
CA LEU A 127 12.97 60.23 10.66
C LEU A 127 12.74 61.75 10.57
N VAL A 128 11.77 62.20 9.76
CA VAL A 128 11.32 63.60 9.73
C VAL A 128 10.59 63.97 11.04
N TYR A 129 9.85 63.02 11.63
CA TYR A 129 9.13 63.21 12.90
C TYR A 129 10.05 63.28 14.14
N HIS A 130 11.14 62.50 14.18
CA HIS A 130 12.03 62.41 15.35
C HIS A 130 13.27 63.33 15.34
N GLY A 131 13.32 64.33 14.46
CA GLY A 131 14.19 65.50 14.65
C GLY A 131 15.69 65.20 14.77
N SER A 132 16.34 64.87 13.65
CA SER A 132 17.79 64.97 13.51
C SER A 132 18.12 65.91 12.33
N PRO A 133 18.38 67.21 12.55
CA PRO A 133 18.54 68.18 11.46
C PRO A 133 19.81 68.03 10.61
N ARG A 134 20.63 66.99 10.81
CA ARG A 134 21.99 66.91 10.24
C ARG A 134 22.17 65.95 9.07
N LEU A 135 21.14 65.21 8.64
CA LEU A 135 21.27 64.25 7.52
C LEU A 135 20.28 64.45 6.37
N VAL A 136 19.54 65.57 6.34
CA VAL A 136 18.71 65.95 5.18
C VAL A 136 19.25 67.24 4.55
N GLY A 137 20.53 67.19 4.17
CA GLY A 137 21.16 68.21 3.35
C GLY A 137 21.32 67.68 1.93
N GLN A 138 20.22 67.56 1.17
CA GLN A 138 20.19 67.74 -0.31
C GLN A 138 18.90 67.33 -1.03
N ALA A 139 17.87 66.79 -0.35
CA ALA A 139 16.63 66.43 -1.04
C ALA A 139 15.46 67.36 -0.68
N TYR A 140 15.16 68.24 -1.62
CA TYR A 140 13.87 68.87 -1.89
C TYR A 140 13.35 70.00 -0.98
N ARG A 141 13.42 71.21 -1.55
CA ARG A 141 12.45 72.29 -1.37
C ARG A 141 11.05 71.78 -1.73
N ILE A 142 10.26 71.35 -0.75
CA ILE A 142 8.80 71.35 -0.85
C ILE A 142 8.29 72.14 0.35
N GLN A 143 7.81 73.35 0.07
CA GLN A 143 7.18 74.23 1.05
C GLN A 143 5.75 73.71 1.27
N LEU A 144 5.60 72.69 2.11
CA LEU A 144 4.29 72.29 2.64
C LEU A 144 4.03 73.09 3.91
N SER A 145 3.38 74.23 3.76
CA SER A 145 2.80 75.00 4.86
C SER A 145 1.61 74.24 5.44
N ALA A 146 1.86 73.32 6.37
CA ALA A 146 0.81 72.76 7.23
C ALA A 146 0.60 73.67 8.45
N PRO A 147 -0.64 74.08 8.78
CA PRO A 147 -0.89 74.91 9.94
C PRO A 147 -0.60 74.11 11.22
N SER A 148 0.16 74.71 12.13
CA SER A 148 0.55 74.13 13.42
C SER A 148 -0.68 73.82 14.28
N GLY A 149 -1.09 72.55 14.31
CA GLY A 149 -2.14 72.05 15.18
C GLY A 149 -2.14 70.53 15.28
N GLY A 150 -2.38 70.00 16.48
CA GLY A 150 -2.37 68.55 16.78
C GLY A 150 -3.32 67.71 15.93
N PHE A 151 -4.31 68.33 15.28
CA PHE A 151 -5.24 67.68 14.36
C PHE A 151 -4.52 67.04 13.15
N TRP A 152 -3.63 67.77 12.48
CA TRP A 152 -2.91 67.25 11.30
C TRP A 152 -1.92 66.15 11.64
N HIS A 153 -1.38 66.15 12.87
CA HIS A 153 -0.56 65.06 13.39
C HIS A 153 -1.40 63.78 13.57
N GLY A 154 -2.64 63.92 14.06
CA GLY A 154 -3.59 62.82 14.16
C GLY A 154 -3.96 62.24 12.79
N VAL A 155 -4.20 63.09 11.78
CA VAL A 155 -4.53 62.67 10.41
C VAL A 155 -3.37 61.92 9.75
N LEU A 156 -2.12 62.40 9.92
CA LEU A 156 -0.94 61.73 9.37
C LEU A 156 -0.64 60.40 10.07
N ALA A 157 -0.79 60.33 11.40
CA ALA A 157 -0.61 59.09 12.15
C ALA A 157 -1.70 58.06 11.81
N SER A 158 -2.95 58.49 11.61
CA SER A 158 -4.05 57.61 11.19
C SER A 158 -3.88 57.15 9.74
N ALA A 159 -3.43 58.00 8.81
CA ALA A 159 -3.11 57.60 7.44
C ALA A 159 -1.95 56.60 7.36
N ALA A 160 -0.91 56.78 8.18
CA ALA A 160 0.23 55.86 8.27
C ALA A 160 -0.18 54.49 8.83
N THR A 161 -0.95 54.48 9.91
CA THR A 161 -1.48 53.24 10.51
C THR A 161 -2.45 52.53 9.57
N PHE A 162 -3.34 53.26 8.88
CA PHE A 162 -4.26 52.67 7.91
C PHE A 162 -3.53 52.07 6.71
N SER A 163 -2.44 52.69 6.25
CA SER A 163 -1.61 52.20 5.16
C SER A 163 -0.81 50.94 5.55
N ILE A 164 -0.28 50.88 6.78
CA ILE A 164 0.40 49.69 7.31
C ILE A 164 -0.61 48.54 7.49
N VAL A 165 -1.77 48.83 8.09
CA VAL A 165 -2.84 47.85 8.29
C VAL A 165 -3.38 47.34 6.96
N SER A 166 -3.57 48.22 5.97
CA SER A 166 -4.01 47.84 4.61
C SER A 166 -2.94 47.04 3.85
N ALA A 167 -1.65 47.31 4.05
CA ALA A 167 -0.57 46.52 3.45
C ALA A 167 -0.46 45.12 4.08
N VAL A 168 -0.65 45.02 5.40
CA VAL A 168 -0.67 43.74 6.12
C VAL A 168 -1.92 42.93 5.75
N LEU A 169 -3.09 43.56 5.74
CA LEU A 169 -4.34 42.93 5.29
C LEU A 169 -4.30 42.56 3.81
N GLY A 170 -3.77 43.42 2.95
CA GLY A 170 -3.63 43.16 1.51
C GLY A 170 -2.61 42.05 1.21
N GLY A 171 -1.52 41.97 1.98
CA GLY A 171 -0.56 40.86 1.91
C GLY A 171 -1.16 39.53 2.39
N ALA A 172 -1.92 39.57 3.49
CA ALA A 172 -2.66 38.41 3.99
C ALA A 172 -3.75 37.97 2.99
N LEU A 173 -4.57 38.90 2.50
CA LEU A 173 -5.62 38.67 1.50
C LEU A 173 -5.05 38.16 0.18
N GLY A 174 -3.94 38.75 -0.31
CA GLY A 174 -3.25 38.31 -1.51
C GLY A 174 -2.69 36.89 -1.37
N SER A 175 -2.16 36.53 -0.20
CA SER A 175 -1.72 35.15 0.08
C SER A 175 -2.88 34.15 0.15
N THR A 176 -4.07 34.59 0.58
CA THR A 176 -5.28 33.75 0.61
C THR A 176 -6.02 33.68 -0.74
N LEU A 177 -5.96 34.72 -1.57
CA LEU A 177 -6.60 34.75 -2.90
C LEU A 177 -5.76 34.01 -3.96
N ASN A 178 -4.43 33.93 -3.78
CA ASN A 178 -3.56 33.14 -4.65
C ASN A 178 -3.75 31.61 -4.47
N ALA A 179 -4.54 31.19 -3.46
CA ALA A 179 -4.95 29.80 -3.29
C ALA A 179 -6.18 29.42 -4.15
N SER A 180 -6.86 30.39 -4.77
CA SER A 180 -8.12 30.17 -5.48
C SER A 180 -7.99 29.98 -7.00
N HIS A 181 -6.79 30.13 -7.59
CA HIS A 181 -6.62 30.06 -9.06
C HIS A 181 -6.14 28.70 -9.61
N ASN A 182 -5.97 27.67 -8.78
CA ASN A 182 -5.53 26.33 -9.22
C ASN A 182 -6.51 25.19 -8.86
N VAL A 183 -7.81 25.47 -8.85
CA VAL A 183 -8.85 24.50 -8.42
C VAL A 183 -9.01 23.31 -9.39
N LYS A 184 -8.44 23.37 -10.60
CA LYS A 184 -8.66 22.35 -11.66
C LYS A 184 -7.46 21.46 -12.01
N LYS A 185 -6.29 21.68 -11.38
CA LYS A 185 -5.07 20.93 -11.68
C LYS A 185 -4.68 20.09 -10.48
N TYR A 186 -4.95 18.78 -10.53
CA TYR A 186 -4.53 17.87 -9.47
C TYR A 186 -3.09 17.40 -9.75
N PRO A 187 -2.06 17.87 -9.00
CA PRO A 187 -0.71 17.33 -9.15
C PRO A 187 -0.68 15.88 -8.65
N SER A 188 0.24 15.07 -9.16
CA SER A 188 0.59 13.76 -8.61
C SER A 188 1.10 13.93 -7.17
N ARG A 189 0.17 14.01 -6.22
CA ARG A 189 0.36 14.12 -4.76
C ARG A 189 1.57 14.98 -4.36
N GLN A 190 1.36 16.29 -4.15
CA GLN A 190 2.28 17.05 -3.29
C GLN A 190 2.32 16.41 -1.90
N LYS A 191 3.54 16.35 -1.32
CA LYS A 191 3.85 15.77 0.00
C LYS A 191 2.69 15.98 0.98
N ALA A 192 2.34 14.94 1.73
CA ALA A 192 1.64 15.15 2.98
C ALA A 192 2.39 16.27 3.73
N SER A 193 1.74 17.40 3.96
CA SER A 193 2.30 18.39 4.86
C SER A 193 2.52 17.63 6.16
N GLN A 194 3.79 17.50 6.54
CA GLN A 194 4.11 17.13 7.90
C GLN A 194 3.32 18.12 8.74
N ARG A 195 2.33 17.65 9.50
CA ARG A 195 1.92 18.40 10.68
C ARG A 195 3.21 18.55 11.47
N VAL A 196 3.79 19.73 11.39
CA VAL A 196 4.73 20.22 12.40
C VAL A 196 3.87 20.29 13.66
N VAL A 197 3.81 19.18 14.39
CA VAL A 197 3.78 19.26 15.84
C VAL A 197 5.01 20.11 16.13
N VAL A 198 4.82 21.27 16.75
CA VAL A 198 5.91 22.02 17.38
C VAL A 198 6.37 21.16 18.56
N GLY A 199 6.99 20.01 18.24
CA GLY A 199 7.98 19.41 19.09
C GLY A 199 9.14 20.37 19.10
N LYS A 200 9.74 20.56 20.27
CA LYS A 200 10.96 21.34 20.47
C LYS A 200 11.87 21.18 19.26
N GLN A 201 12.31 22.32 18.72
CA GLN A 201 13.30 22.42 17.65
C GLN A 201 14.29 21.24 17.73
N PRO A 202 14.47 20.44 16.66
CA PRO A 202 15.58 19.51 16.64
C PRO A 202 16.83 20.36 16.74
N MET A 203 17.58 20.18 17.82
CA MET A 203 18.96 20.64 17.86
C MET A 203 19.68 20.12 16.62
N SER A 204 20.50 20.99 16.06
CA SER A 204 21.46 20.70 15.00
C SER A 204 22.15 19.33 15.15
N THR A 205 22.15 18.58 14.04
CA THR A 205 23.17 17.61 13.55
C THR A 205 23.62 16.43 14.43
N SER A 206 23.24 15.20 14.06
CA SER A 206 24.16 14.04 14.05
C SER A 206 23.76 13.03 12.96
N SER A 207 24.74 12.44 12.27
CA SER A 207 24.53 11.24 11.45
C SER A 207 23.96 10.13 12.33
N ALA A 208 22.87 9.47 11.94
CA ALA A 208 22.32 8.33 12.68
C ALA A 208 23.44 7.35 13.06
N ILE A 209 23.49 6.90 14.32
CA ILE A 209 24.59 6.11 14.88
C ILE A 209 24.74 4.76 14.20
N LEU A 210 23.63 4.08 13.93
CA LEU A 210 23.58 2.87 13.11
C LEU A 210 23.27 3.23 11.65
N ASP A 211 23.89 2.49 10.73
CA ASP A 211 23.63 2.56 9.30
C ASP A 211 23.18 1.18 8.77
N PRO A 212 22.06 1.08 8.00
CA PRO A 212 21.58 -0.20 7.49
C PRO A 212 22.48 -0.84 6.43
N HIS A 213 23.33 -0.05 5.78
CA HIS A 213 24.14 -0.44 4.65
C HIS A 213 25.62 -0.57 5.01
N THR A 214 26.09 0.18 5.99
CA THR A 214 27.51 0.32 6.34
C THR A 214 27.79 -0.19 7.76
N TYR A 215 28.83 -1.01 7.92
CA TYR A 215 29.31 -1.40 9.24
C TYR A 215 30.06 -0.25 9.90
N ARG A 216 29.90 -0.11 11.22
CA ARG A 216 30.58 0.88 12.05
C ARG A 216 31.17 0.19 13.27
N CYS A 217 32.39 0.56 13.62
CA CYS A 217 33.08 0.02 14.77
C CYS A 217 32.67 0.74 16.05
N PHE A 218 32.36 -0.02 17.10
CA PHE A 218 32.21 0.50 18.46
C PHE A 218 33.16 -0.23 19.41
N PRO A 219 33.88 0.49 20.30
CA PRO A 219 34.75 -0.12 21.29
C PRO A 219 33.93 -0.78 22.40
N LEU A 220 34.36 -1.96 22.84
CA LEU A 220 33.87 -2.60 24.05
C LEU A 220 34.27 -1.73 25.25
N SER A 221 33.29 -1.19 25.97
CA SER A 221 33.51 -0.36 27.15
C SER A 221 33.44 -1.15 28.44
N LYS A 222 32.61 -2.20 28.48
CA LYS A 222 32.45 -3.04 29.67
C LYS A 222 32.06 -4.46 29.30
N ARG A 223 32.60 -5.40 30.07
CA ARG A 223 32.35 -6.84 29.96
C ARG A 223 31.99 -7.39 31.33
N THR A 224 30.89 -8.13 31.40
CA THR A 224 30.41 -8.76 32.63
C THR A 224 30.10 -10.22 32.36
N GLU A 225 30.62 -11.13 33.18
CA GLU A 225 30.27 -12.54 33.12
C GLU A 225 28.99 -12.76 33.93
N LEU A 226 27.92 -13.20 33.27
CA LEU A 226 26.61 -13.41 33.88
C LEU A 226 26.44 -14.85 34.36
N SER A 227 27.03 -15.81 33.64
CA SER A 227 27.09 -17.23 34.01
C SER A 227 28.27 -17.91 33.30
N SER A 228 28.50 -19.20 33.59
CA SER A 228 29.60 -20.00 33.02
C SER A 228 29.67 -20.01 31.48
N ASN A 229 28.59 -19.62 30.79
CA ASN A 229 28.56 -19.52 29.33
C ASN A 229 27.80 -18.30 28.82
N VAL A 230 27.53 -17.27 29.64
CA VAL A 230 26.84 -16.05 29.20
C VAL A 230 27.59 -14.80 29.63
N LEU A 231 27.75 -13.88 28.68
CA LEU A 231 28.43 -12.59 28.84
C LEU A 231 27.47 -11.44 28.52
N SER A 232 27.52 -10.36 29.30
CA SER A 232 27.04 -9.04 28.88
C SER A 232 28.23 -8.23 28.36
N LEU A 233 28.08 -7.70 27.15
CA LEU A 233 29.06 -6.88 26.44
C LEU A 233 28.44 -5.52 26.13
N GLU A 234 28.95 -4.46 26.75
CA GLU A 234 28.56 -3.08 26.51
C GLU A 234 29.60 -2.42 25.59
N PHE A 235 29.14 -1.82 24.49
CA PHE A 235 29.99 -1.06 23.58
C PHE A 235 29.60 0.41 23.63
N ALA A 236 30.61 1.29 23.66
CA ALA A 236 30.39 2.73 23.72
C ALA A 236 30.05 3.30 22.34
N LEU A 237 29.00 4.11 22.29
CA LEU A 237 28.67 4.95 21.14
C LEU A 237 29.61 6.17 21.09
N PRO A 238 29.68 6.89 19.95
CA PRO A 238 30.61 8.01 19.78
C PRO A 238 30.51 9.09 20.88
N ASN A 239 29.29 9.37 21.37
CA ASN A 239 29.07 10.28 22.48
C ASN A 239 28.19 9.62 23.55
N SER A 240 28.42 9.97 24.83
CA SER A 240 27.65 9.46 25.97
C SER A 240 26.17 9.85 25.95
N SER A 241 25.79 10.88 25.18
CA SER A 241 24.40 11.32 25.01
C SER A 241 23.69 10.70 23.80
N ASP A 242 24.39 9.91 22.98
CA ASP A 242 23.83 9.38 21.73
C ASP A 242 22.77 8.31 22.00
N SER A 243 21.70 8.31 21.21
CA SER A 243 20.79 7.16 21.13
C SER A 243 21.22 6.23 20.01
N LEU A 244 21.07 4.92 20.23
CA LEU A 244 21.39 3.90 19.26
C LEU A 244 20.59 4.06 17.95
N GLY A 245 19.33 4.50 18.03
CA GLY A 245 18.44 4.66 16.89
C GLY A 245 17.92 3.32 16.34
N LEU A 246 17.80 2.31 17.20
CA LEU A 246 17.30 0.97 16.86
C LEU A 246 15.81 0.86 17.23
N PRO A 247 14.88 0.82 16.25
CA PRO A 247 13.46 0.66 16.56
C PRO A 247 13.17 -0.66 17.26
N THR A 248 12.33 -0.65 18.31
CA THR A 248 11.94 -1.85 19.07
C THR A 248 11.39 -2.94 18.15
N GLY A 249 11.96 -4.14 18.27
CA GLY A 249 11.64 -5.29 17.40
C GLY A 249 12.60 -5.50 16.23
N GLN A 250 13.49 -4.53 15.96
CA GLN A 250 14.61 -4.67 15.05
C GLN A 250 15.87 -5.09 15.80
N HIS A 251 16.86 -5.61 15.07
CA HIS A 251 18.13 -6.12 15.61
C HIS A 251 19.33 -5.51 14.88
N VAL A 252 20.54 -5.75 15.38
CA VAL A 252 21.80 -5.37 14.72
C VAL A 252 22.45 -6.59 14.08
N SER A 253 23.21 -6.36 13.01
CA SER A 253 24.12 -7.33 12.43
C SER A 253 25.52 -7.03 12.93
N VAL A 254 26.16 -8.04 13.54
CA VAL A 254 27.51 -7.98 14.09
C VAL A 254 28.44 -8.72 13.15
N ARG A 255 29.61 -8.13 12.87
CA ARG A 255 30.65 -8.73 12.04
C ARG A 255 31.98 -8.75 12.78
N ALA A 256 32.71 -9.86 12.65
CA ALA A 256 34.10 -9.95 13.06
C ALA A 256 34.88 -10.81 12.06
N ASP A 257 36.12 -10.43 11.80
CA ASP A 257 37.04 -11.23 10.99
C ASP A 257 37.81 -12.20 11.89
N ILE A 258 37.62 -13.50 11.67
CA ILE A 258 38.19 -14.59 12.47
C ILE A 258 38.97 -15.48 11.51
N ASP A 259 40.28 -15.61 11.72
CA ASP A 259 41.19 -16.42 10.87
C ASP A 259 41.10 -16.07 9.37
N GLY A 260 40.96 -14.77 9.06
CA GLY A 260 40.84 -14.28 7.68
C GLY A 260 39.46 -14.49 7.04
N LYS A 261 38.46 -14.99 7.79
CA LYS A 261 37.09 -15.17 7.33
C LYS A 261 36.14 -14.24 8.08
N SER A 262 35.29 -13.54 7.34
CA SER A 262 34.32 -12.62 7.93
C SER A 262 33.10 -13.38 8.44
N VAL A 263 32.86 -13.38 9.75
CA VAL A 263 31.74 -14.07 10.37
C VAL A 263 30.70 -13.04 10.82
N ILE A 264 29.49 -13.16 10.27
CA ILE A 264 28.38 -12.24 10.54
C ILE A 264 27.25 -12.97 11.27
N ARG A 265 26.69 -12.37 12.32
CA ARG A 265 25.48 -12.85 13.01
C ARG A 265 24.59 -11.70 13.47
N SER A 266 23.30 -11.98 13.62
CA SER A 266 22.32 -11.02 14.16
C SER A 266 22.22 -11.12 15.68
N TYR A 267 22.20 -9.98 16.35
CA TYR A 267 21.96 -9.88 17.79
C TYR A 267 20.89 -8.80 18.08
N THR A 268 20.00 -9.08 19.03
CA THR A 268 19.08 -8.07 19.56
C THR A 268 19.69 -7.48 20.82
N PRO A 269 20.02 -6.17 20.84
CA PRO A 269 20.50 -5.51 22.05
C PRO A 269 19.44 -5.48 23.13
N VAL A 270 19.87 -5.60 24.39
CA VAL A 270 18.99 -5.41 25.57
C VAL A 270 18.86 -3.93 25.94
N SER A 271 19.79 -3.10 25.44
CA SER A 271 19.70 -1.65 25.48
C SER A 271 18.67 -1.11 24.46
N ASN A 272 18.08 0.04 24.77
CA ASN A 272 17.16 0.78 23.90
C ASN A 272 17.56 2.26 23.82
N ASP A 273 16.78 3.09 23.10
CA ASP A 273 17.11 4.51 22.88
C ASP A 273 17.11 5.38 24.16
N LYS A 274 16.67 4.85 25.31
CA LYS A 274 16.80 5.51 26.61
C LYS A 274 18.13 5.25 27.29
N ASP A 275 18.84 4.18 26.93
CA ASP A 275 20.19 3.88 27.41
C ASP A 275 21.19 4.63 26.52
N LYS A 276 21.45 5.89 26.89
CA LYS A 276 22.31 6.76 26.10
C LYS A 276 23.77 6.31 26.13
N GLY A 277 24.43 6.44 24.99
CA GLY A 277 25.87 6.24 24.86
C GLY A 277 26.33 4.79 24.80
N VAL A 278 25.42 3.81 24.84
CA VAL A 278 25.80 2.39 24.88
C VAL A 278 24.93 1.50 24.00
N ILE A 279 25.52 0.40 23.52
CA ILE A 279 24.81 -0.76 23.01
C ILE A 279 25.21 -1.98 23.84
N GLU A 280 24.23 -2.64 24.47
CA GLU A 280 24.47 -3.81 25.32
C GLU A 280 23.95 -5.08 24.66
N LEU A 281 24.84 -6.07 24.48
CA LEU A 281 24.51 -7.40 23.98
C LEU A 281 24.65 -8.44 25.10
N ILE A 282 23.67 -9.35 25.19
CA ILE A 282 23.81 -10.57 25.99
C ILE A 282 24.13 -11.73 25.06
N VAL A 283 25.30 -12.34 25.24
CA VAL A 283 25.86 -13.35 24.35
C VAL A 283 26.09 -14.65 25.11
N LYS A 284 25.45 -15.72 24.64
CA LYS A 284 25.76 -17.08 25.09
C LYS A 284 26.89 -17.66 24.25
N VAL A 285 27.93 -18.14 24.92
CA VAL A 285 29.10 -18.77 24.33
C VAL A 285 28.79 -20.23 24.06
N TYR A 286 29.02 -20.66 22.82
CA TYR A 286 28.80 -22.04 22.38
C TYR A 286 30.15 -22.67 22.07
N GLU A 287 30.34 -23.94 22.44
CA GLU A 287 31.61 -24.65 22.28
C GLU A 287 32.10 -24.72 20.82
N HIS A 288 31.18 -24.78 19.84
CA HIS A 288 31.51 -24.76 18.41
C HIS A 288 31.20 -23.42 17.72
N GLY A 289 30.82 -22.39 18.48
CA GLY A 289 30.42 -21.09 17.93
C GLY A 289 31.62 -20.20 17.61
N LYS A 290 31.94 -20.03 16.32
CA LYS A 290 33.07 -19.19 15.86
C LYS A 290 32.96 -17.74 16.37
N LEU A 291 31.86 -17.05 16.08
CA LEU A 291 31.67 -15.66 16.51
C LEU A 291 31.49 -15.53 18.02
N THR A 292 30.75 -16.43 18.67
CA THR A 292 30.52 -16.32 20.13
C THR A 292 31.78 -16.58 20.95
N LYS A 293 32.69 -17.44 20.45
CA LYS A 293 34.05 -17.57 21.01
C LYS A 293 34.88 -16.31 20.81
N HIS A 294 34.82 -15.70 19.63
CA HIS A 294 35.50 -14.43 19.38
C HIS A 294 34.98 -13.32 20.30
N LEU A 295 33.66 -13.16 20.43
CA LEU A 295 33.04 -12.22 21.36
C LEU A 295 33.45 -12.50 22.82
N ALA A 296 33.62 -13.77 23.19
CA ALA A 296 34.14 -14.17 24.49
C ALA A 296 35.65 -13.93 24.67
N SER A 297 36.40 -13.68 23.60
CA SER A 297 37.82 -13.33 23.68
C SER A 297 38.07 -11.82 23.75
N LEU A 298 37.07 -10.99 23.43
CA LEU A 298 37.21 -9.53 23.41
C LEU A 298 37.57 -8.96 24.79
N GLN A 299 38.52 -8.04 24.80
CA GLN A 299 38.93 -7.25 25.95
C GLN A 299 38.36 -5.83 25.85
N VAL A 300 38.24 -5.16 26.99
CA VAL A 300 37.79 -3.75 27.02
C VAL A 300 38.75 -2.91 26.18
N GLY A 301 38.20 -2.12 25.27
CA GLY A 301 38.93 -1.36 24.25
C GLY A 301 38.87 -1.97 22.85
N ASP A 302 38.62 -3.28 22.73
CA ASP A 302 38.52 -3.95 21.44
C ASP A 302 37.31 -3.45 20.64
N GLN A 303 37.45 -3.41 19.33
CA GLN A 303 36.42 -2.91 18.41
C GLN A 303 35.58 -4.05 17.86
N LEU A 304 34.28 -3.81 17.72
CA LEU A 304 33.38 -4.72 17.04
C LEU A 304 32.53 -3.96 16.02
N GLU A 305 32.26 -4.59 14.88
CA GLU A 305 31.53 -3.96 13.78
C GLU A 305 30.02 -4.22 13.87
N PHE A 306 29.25 -3.14 13.78
CA PHE A 306 27.80 -3.15 13.86
C PHE A 306 27.16 -2.53 12.62
N ARG A 307 26.07 -3.12 12.16
CA ARG A 307 25.20 -2.59 11.11
C ARG A 307 23.74 -2.70 11.55
N GLY A 308 22.92 -1.71 11.24
CA GLY A 308 21.51 -1.71 11.64
C GLY A 308 20.80 -0.40 11.35
N PRO A 309 19.49 -0.29 11.60
CA PRO A 309 18.59 -1.33 12.11
C PRO A 309 18.23 -2.41 11.07
N MET A 310 18.22 -3.68 11.48
CA MET A 310 17.87 -4.86 10.66
C MET A 310 16.56 -5.52 11.13
N GLY A 311 15.89 -6.24 10.23
CA GLY A 311 14.62 -6.91 10.52
C GLY A 311 13.38 -6.09 10.16
N ARG A 312 12.21 -6.74 10.10
CA ARG A 312 10.95 -6.14 9.62
C ARG A 312 9.91 -5.90 10.73
N MET A 313 10.09 -6.53 11.89
CA MET A 313 9.20 -6.33 13.05
C MET A 313 9.47 -4.93 13.61
N ARG A 314 8.40 -4.17 13.84
CA ARG A 314 8.45 -2.90 14.54
C ARG A 314 7.29 -2.84 15.52
N TYR A 315 7.62 -2.68 16.78
CA TYR A 315 6.61 -2.43 17.79
C TYR A 315 6.15 -0.97 17.77
N HIS A 316 4.87 -0.77 18.03
CA HIS A 316 4.31 0.54 18.37
C HIS A 316 3.18 0.33 19.40
N ALA A 317 2.95 1.33 20.24
CA ALA A 317 1.85 1.29 21.20
C ALA A 317 0.52 0.99 20.51
N GLY A 318 -0.27 0.09 21.09
CA GLY A 318 -1.56 -0.33 20.53
C GLY A 318 -1.49 -1.32 19.35
N LEU A 319 -0.33 -1.93 19.08
CA LEU A 319 -0.19 -3.00 18.07
C LEU A 319 -1.19 -4.15 18.32
N CYS A 320 -1.37 -4.55 19.57
CA CYS A 320 -2.38 -5.51 20.00
C CYS A 320 -2.74 -5.28 21.48
N LYS A 321 -3.83 -5.88 21.97
CA LYS A 321 -4.26 -5.70 23.37
C LYS A 321 -3.41 -6.51 24.35
N HIS A 322 -2.98 -7.70 23.92
CA HIS A 322 -2.24 -8.64 24.75
C HIS A 322 -1.15 -9.36 23.95
N ILE A 323 0.04 -9.51 24.53
CA ILE A 323 1.16 -10.26 23.96
C ILE A 323 1.54 -11.40 24.92
N GLY A 324 1.32 -12.63 24.47
CA GLY A 324 1.94 -13.80 25.09
C GLY A 324 3.35 -14.01 24.55
N MET A 325 4.32 -14.20 25.44
CA MET A 325 5.73 -14.42 25.10
C MET A 325 6.19 -15.76 25.66
N ILE A 326 6.95 -16.51 24.86
CA ILE A 326 7.70 -17.67 25.34
C ILE A 326 9.17 -17.46 24.97
N ALA A 327 10.01 -17.34 26.00
CA ALA A 327 11.45 -17.16 25.87
C ALA A 327 12.21 -18.38 26.40
N GLY A 328 13.38 -18.66 25.83
CA GLY A 328 14.32 -19.64 26.39
C GLY A 328 15.77 -19.21 26.26
N GLY A 329 16.55 -19.32 27.34
CA GLY A 329 17.95 -18.86 27.40
C GLY A 329 18.10 -17.41 26.94
N THR A 330 19.02 -17.15 25.99
CA THR A 330 19.24 -15.81 25.42
C THR A 330 18.11 -15.28 24.55
N GLY A 331 17.09 -16.11 24.25
CA GLY A 331 15.88 -15.66 23.57
C GLY A 331 15.08 -14.61 24.35
N ILE A 332 15.46 -14.33 25.60
CA ILE A 332 14.92 -13.24 26.42
C ILE A 332 15.26 -11.85 25.88
N ALA A 333 16.39 -11.66 25.20
CA ALA A 333 16.84 -10.33 24.75
C ALA A 333 15.81 -9.58 23.88
N PRO A 334 15.23 -10.17 22.81
CA PRO A 334 14.17 -9.50 22.05
C PRO A 334 12.87 -9.30 22.84
N MET A 335 12.55 -10.19 23.79
CA MET A 335 11.37 -10.04 24.63
C MET A 335 11.54 -8.90 25.63
N TYR A 336 12.72 -8.79 26.23
CA TYR A 336 13.06 -7.75 27.19
C TYR A 336 13.02 -6.35 26.56
N GLN A 337 13.56 -6.20 25.33
CA GLN A 337 13.49 -4.93 24.59
C GLN A 337 12.03 -4.48 24.39
N LEU A 338 11.12 -5.41 24.11
CA LEU A 338 9.70 -5.15 23.93
C LEU A 338 8.98 -4.85 25.26
N ILE A 339 9.26 -5.62 26.31
CA ILE A 339 8.73 -5.40 27.66
C ILE A 339 9.10 -3.99 28.13
N ARG A 340 10.35 -3.56 27.94
CA ARG A 340 10.78 -2.20 28.25
C ARG A 340 10.03 -1.14 27.46
N ALA A 341 9.86 -1.33 26.16
CA ALA A 341 9.12 -0.37 25.33
C ALA A 341 7.66 -0.18 25.80
N ILE A 342 7.02 -1.24 26.30
CA ILE A 342 5.63 -1.23 26.79
C ILE A 342 5.55 -0.65 28.21
N CYS A 343 6.40 -1.12 29.12
CA CYS A 343 6.32 -0.74 30.54
C CYS A 343 6.82 0.69 30.76
N GLU A 344 7.86 1.10 30.03
CA GLU A 344 8.39 2.45 30.16
C GLU A 344 7.58 3.53 29.40
N ASP A 345 6.51 3.15 28.66
CA ASP A 345 5.54 4.08 28.07
C ASP A 345 4.21 4.03 28.86
N PRO A 346 3.91 5.05 29.70
CA PRO A 346 2.66 5.10 30.46
C PRO A 346 1.41 5.13 29.58
N SER A 347 1.51 5.61 28.32
CA SER A 347 0.38 5.71 27.41
C SER A 347 0.04 4.38 26.73
N ASP A 348 0.99 3.44 26.70
CA ASP A 348 0.78 2.12 26.16
C ASP A 348 -0.08 1.27 27.11
N LYS A 349 -1.12 0.63 26.58
CA LYS A 349 -2.07 -0.20 27.34
C LYS A 349 -1.95 -1.68 27.00
N THR A 350 -0.95 -2.05 26.20
CA THR A 350 -0.69 -3.44 25.87
C THR A 350 -0.26 -4.19 27.13
N THR A 351 -0.85 -5.36 27.34
CA THR A 351 -0.50 -6.27 28.44
C THR A 351 0.38 -7.41 27.93
N VAL A 352 1.26 -7.93 28.76
CA VAL A 352 2.27 -8.92 28.40
C VAL A 352 2.31 -10.04 29.43
N SER A 353 2.27 -11.28 28.95
CA SER A 353 2.49 -12.49 29.76
C SER A 353 3.69 -13.25 29.22
N LEU A 354 4.71 -13.47 30.05
CA LEU A 354 5.95 -14.17 29.66
C LEU A 354 6.07 -15.54 30.36
N ILE A 355 6.26 -16.60 29.58
CA ILE A 355 6.83 -17.86 30.07
C ILE A 355 8.32 -17.85 29.73
N TYR A 356 9.19 -17.90 30.74
CA TYR A 356 10.63 -17.94 30.53
C TYR A 356 11.20 -19.28 31.00
N ALA A 357 11.66 -20.09 30.04
CA ALA A 357 12.12 -21.44 30.26
C ALA A 357 13.66 -21.54 30.24
N ASN A 358 14.25 -22.14 31.26
CA ASN A 358 15.69 -22.33 31.38
C ASN A 358 16.01 -23.74 31.94
N ASN A 359 17.27 -24.18 31.84
CA ASN A 359 17.65 -25.48 32.36
C ASN A 359 17.75 -25.45 33.88
N ASN A 360 18.56 -24.54 34.43
CA ASN A 360 18.77 -24.35 35.86
C ASN A 360 18.35 -22.93 36.29
N GLU A 361 18.26 -22.67 37.60
CA GLU A 361 17.93 -21.33 38.13
C GLU A 361 19.01 -20.30 37.78
N GLU A 362 20.29 -20.71 37.79
CA GLU A 362 21.44 -19.87 37.42
C GLU A 362 21.44 -19.42 35.96
N ASP A 363 20.66 -20.07 35.10
CA ASP A 363 20.53 -19.73 33.68
C ASP A 363 19.52 -18.60 33.43
N ILE A 364 18.80 -18.12 34.46
CA ILE A 364 17.79 -17.06 34.32
C ILE A 364 18.49 -15.72 34.12
N LEU A 365 18.52 -15.25 32.87
CA LEU A 365 19.11 -13.96 32.52
C LEU A 365 18.13 -12.82 32.82
N LEU A 366 18.67 -11.67 33.24
CA LEU A 366 17.91 -10.45 33.53
C LEU A 366 16.83 -10.62 34.62
N ARG A 367 17.03 -11.55 35.56
CA ARG A 367 16.05 -11.90 36.59
C ARG A 367 15.59 -10.69 37.38
N ASP A 368 16.53 -9.95 37.97
CA ASP A 368 16.22 -8.80 38.83
C ASP A 368 15.44 -7.73 38.07
N GLN A 369 15.82 -7.47 36.81
CA GLN A 369 15.13 -6.51 35.96
C GLN A 369 13.71 -6.98 35.64
N LEU A 370 13.54 -8.23 35.23
CA LEU A 370 12.22 -8.79 34.92
C LEU A 370 11.31 -8.78 36.14
N GLU A 371 11.80 -9.19 37.31
CA GLU A 371 11.03 -9.21 38.57
C GLU A 371 10.66 -7.80 39.03
N HIS A 372 11.58 -6.84 38.84
CA HIS A 372 11.30 -5.43 39.05
C HIS A 372 10.17 -4.92 38.14
N TRP A 373 10.21 -5.20 36.83
CA TRP A 373 9.15 -4.82 35.91
C TRP A 373 7.80 -5.47 36.26
N ALA A 374 7.80 -6.76 36.63
CA ALA A 374 6.59 -7.48 36.99
C ALA A 374 5.95 -6.95 38.29
N THR A 375 6.79 -6.48 39.23
CA THR A 375 6.32 -5.88 40.49
C THR A 375 5.81 -4.45 40.27
N MET A 376 6.52 -3.64 39.48
CA MET A 376 6.17 -2.23 39.27
C MET A 376 4.95 -2.06 38.35
N TYR A 377 4.72 -2.99 37.43
CA TYR A 377 3.66 -2.92 36.42
C TYR A 377 2.79 -4.19 36.43
N GLU A 378 2.27 -4.57 37.61
CA GLU A 378 1.45 -5.78 37.81
C GLU A 378 0.17 -5.84 36.94
N ASP A 379 -0.30 -4.68 36.47
CA ASP A 379 -1.41 -4.51 35.55
C ASP A 379 -1.03 -4.74 34.08
N LYS A 380 0.25 -4.52 33.72
CA LYS A 380 0.76 -4.66 32.35
C LYS A 380 1.62 -5.88 32.11
N PHE A 381 2.46 -6.31 33.05
CA PHE A 381 3.44 -7.37 32.83
C PHE A 381 3.36 -8.45 33.89
N ARG A 382 3.23 -9.70 33.43
CA ARG A 382 3.24 -10.90 34.28
C ARG A 382 4.21 -11.91 33.69
N MET A 383 4.85 -12.70 34.56
CA MET A 383 5.73 -13.75 34.09
C MET A 383 5.68 -15.01 34.94
N SER A 384 6.16 -16.11 34.36
CA SER A 384 6.29 -17.41 35.01
C SER A 384 7.57 -18.09 34.53
N TYR A 385 8.39 -18.56 35.47
CA TYR A 385 9.59 -19.32 35.14
C TYR A 385 9.29 -20.81 35.02
N VAL A 386 10.01 -21.48 34.13
CA VAL A 386 9.97 -22.94 33.93
C VAL A 386 11.41 -23.46 33.96
N LEU A 387 11.71 -24.39 34.87
CA LEU A 387 13.05 -24.97 35.00
C LEU A 387 13.04 -26.47 34.73
N LEU A 388 14.00 -26.93 33.93
CA LEU A 388 14.20 -28.38 33.72
C LEU A 388 14.76 -29.05 34.98
N HIS A 389 15.70 -28.38 35.65
CA HIS A 389 16.39 -28.83 36.86
C HIS A 389 16.25 -27.76 37.96
N PRO A 390 15.08 -27.67 38.62
CA PRO A 390 14.87 -26.68 39.67
C PRO A 390 15.65 -27.01 40.96
N PRO A 391 16.11 -26.00 41.71
CA PRO A 391 16.71 -26.17 43.03
C PRO A 391 15.68 -26.66 44.06
N GLN A 392 16.16 -27.17 45.19
CA GLN A 392 15.31 -27.59 46.29
C GLN A 392 14.50 -26.39 46.83
N GLY A 393 13.17 -26.49 46.82
CA GLY A 393 12.27 -25.43 47.28
C GLY A 393 11.75 -24.49 46.18
N TRP A 394 12.02 -24.76 44.90
CA TRP A 394 11.45 -24.02 43.77
C TRP A 394 9.91 -24.08 43.78
N LYS A 395 9.26 -22.91 43.69
CA LYS A 395 7.80 -22.78 43.83
C LYS A 395 7.05 -22.66 42.49
N GLN A 396 7.77 -22.57 41.37
CA GLN A 396 7.19 -22.41 40.04
C GLN A 396 7.30 -23.71 39.23
N HIS A 397 7.14 -23.62 37.92
CA HIS A 397 6.95 -24.79 37.07
C HIS A 397 8.26 -25.56 36.86
N GLN A 398 8.16 -26.88 36.92
CA GLN A 398 9.24 -27.83 36.62
C GLN A 398 8.96 -28.55 35.30
N GLY A 399 10.00 -28.75 34.48
CA GLY A 399 9.95 -29.53 33.24
C GLY A 399 9.95 -28.65 31.99
N PHE A 400 9.11 -29.01 31.01
CA PHE A 400 9.03 -28.32 29.72
C PHE A 400 7.81 -27.40 29.65
N VAL A 401 7.82 -26.44 28.72
CA VAL A 401 6.64 -25.64 28.40
C VAL A 401 5.58 -26.54 27.76
N THR A 402 4.47 -26.77 28.46
CA THR A 402 3.36 -27.60 27.99
C THR A 402 2.21 -26.76 27.43
N LYS A 403 1.31 -27.40 26.67
CA LYS A 403 0.09 -26.78 26.16
C LYS A 403 -0.79 -26.22 27.28
N ASP A 404 -0.97 -26.96 28.37
CA ASP A 404 -1.78 -26.52 29.52
C ASP A 404 -1.18 -25.29 30.20
N LEU A 405 0.15 -25.28 30.33
CA LEU A 405 0.87 -24.14 30.88
C LEU A 405 0.71 -22.89 30.01
N MET A 406 0.74 -23.05 28.67
CA MET A 406 0.48 -21.95 27.74
C MET A 406 -0.94 -21.39 27.91
N MET A 407 -1.95 -22.25 28.06
CA MET A 407 -3.33 -21.81 28.28
C MET A 407 -3.49 -21.08 29.62
N GLU A 408 -2.88 -21.60 30.68
CA GLU A 408 -2.97 -21.06 32.03
C GLU A 408 -2.27 -19.69 32.15
N LYS A 409 -1.05 -19.57 31.63
CA LYS A 409 -0.18 -18.41 31.91
C LYS A 409 -0.20 -17.34 30.83
N LEU A 410 -0.43 -17.68 29.56
CA LEU A 410 -0.32 -16.70 28.47
C LEU A 410 -1.61 -15.93 28.19
N GLY A 411 -2.78 -16.36 28.68
CA GLY A 411 -4.01 -15.55 28.57
C GLY A 411 -4.48 -15.19 27.16
N ILE A 412 -4.04 -15.91 26.11
CA ILE A 412 -4.23 -15.55 24.68
C ILE A 412 -5.65 -15.85 24.16
N ALA A 413 -6.66 -15.98 25.02
CA ALA A 413 -8.03 -16.34 24.64
C ALA A 413 -8.82 -15.19 23.98
N ALA A 414 -8.31 -13.95 24.01
CA ALA A 414 -9.04 -12.76 23.55
C ALA A 414 -8.79 -12.42 22.06
N PRO A 415 -9.81 -11.93 21.32
CA PRO A 415 -9.61 -11.32 20.00
C PRO A 415 -8.60 -10.17 20.09
N ASN A 416 -7.63 -10.13 19.18
CA ASN A 416 -6.53 -9.14 19.12
C ASN A 416 -5.36 -9.37 20.11
N SER A 417 -4.96 -10.63 20.29
CA SER A 417 -3.75 -11.03 21.05
C SER A 417 -2.68 -11.61 20.11
N GLN A 418 -1.39 -11.49 20.46
CA GLN A 418 -0.26 -12.05 19.69
C GLN A 418 0.58 -13.01 20.53
N LEU A 419 1.13 -14.06 19.90
CA LEU A 419 2.10 -14.98 20.51
C LEU A 419 3.48 -14.78 19.88
N MET A 420 4.49 -14.50 20.71
CA MET A 420 5.89 -14.32 20.32
C MET A 420 6.77 -15.43 20.90
N LEU A 421 7.59 -16.06 20.07
CA LEU A 421 8.45 -17.18 20.45
C LEU A 421 9.93 -16.88 20.15
N CYS A 422 10.81 -17.07 21.13
CA CYS A 422 12.25 -17.00 20.93
C CYS A 422 13.01 -17.94 21.89
N GLY A 423 13.94 -18.73 21.39
CA GLY A 423 14.73 -19.65 22.22
C GLY A 423 15.27 -20.83 21.40
N PRO A 424 15.70 -21.92 22.08
CA PRO A 424 16.27 -23.08 21.40
C PRO A 424 15.30 -23.72 20.38
N PRO A 425 15.80 -24.25 19.24
CA PRO A 425 14.95 -24.80 18.18
C PRO A 425 13.93 -25.83 18.65
N GLY A 426 14.31 -26.73 19.56
CA GLY A 426 13.41 -27.75 20.10
C GLY A 426 12.23 -27.15 20.88
N MET A 427 12.47 -26.09 21.66
CA MET A 427 11.42 -25.37 22.39
C MET A 427 10.50 -24.62 21.43
N ILE A 428 11.06 -23.94 20.41
CA ILE A 428 10.27 -23.23 19.39
C ILE A 428 9.38 -24.22 18.65
N ALA A 429 9.92 -25.36 18.20
CA ALA A 429 9.16 -26.37 17.46
C ALA A 429 7.98 -26.93 18.29
N ALA A 430 8.22 -27.27 19.56
CA ALA A 430 7.19 -27.77 20.46
C ALA A 430 6.08 -26.73 20.70
N THR A 431 6.46 -25.49 21.01
CA THR A 431 5.51 -24.41 21.32
C THR A 431 4.74 -23.93 20.09
N GLN A 432 5.34 -23.97 18.90
CA GLN A 432 4.62 -23.73 17.63
C GLN A 432 3.57 -24.81 17.36
N LYS A 433 3.90 -26.08 17.62
CA LYS A 433 2.93 -27.18 17.51
C LYS A 433 1.74 -26.95 18.45
N TYR A 434 2.00 -26.66 19.73
CA TYR A 434 0.94 -26.39 20.71
C TYR A 434 0.09 -25.16 20.32
N ALA A 435 0.72 -24.09 19.82
CA ALA A 435 0.01 -22.92 19.33
C ALA A 435 -0.94 -23.27 18.17
N GLY A 436 -0.48 -24.07 17.21
CA GLY A 436 -1.32 -24.54 16.10
C GLY A 436 -2.53 -25.35 16.57
N GLU A 437 -2.34 -26.24 17.54
CA GLU A 437 -3.44 -27.01 18.16
C GLU A 437 -4.42 -26.15 18.96
N LEU A 438 -3.98 -24.99 19.46
CA LEU A 438 -4.82 -24.01 20.17
C LEU A 438 -5.47 -22.99 19.23
N GLY A 439 -5.27 -23.11 17.90
CA GLY A 439 -5.74 -22.13 16.92
C GLY A 439 -5.02 -20.78 16.99
N LEU A 440 -3.88 -20.71 17.70
CA LEU A 440 -3.07 -19.52 17.85
C LEU A 440 -2.03 -19.45 16.73
N LYS A 441 -1.93 -18.28 16.09
CA LYS A 441 -0.86 -18.03 15.12
C LYS A 441 0.40 -17.58 15.84
N ALA A 442 1.39 -18.47 15.94
CA ALA A 442 2.69 -18.14 16.51
C ALA A 442 3.52 -17.26 15.55
N THR A 443 4.18 -16.24 16.09
CA THR A 443 5.21 -15.46 15.38
C THR A 443 6.58 -15.76 15.97
N GLY A 444 7.55 -16.11 15.11
CA GLY A 444 8.95 -16.28 15.52
C GLY A 444 9.68 -14.93 15.61
N ALA A 445 10.83 -14.90 16.29
CA ALA A 445 11.66 -13.69 16.41
C ALA A 445 12.12 -13.08 15.06
N THR A 446 12.13 -13.86 13.98
CA THR A 446 12.30 -13.38 12.60
C THR A 446 10.94 -13.31 11.90
N TYR A 447 10.45 -12.08 11.68
CA TYR A 447 9.17 -11.82 11.00
C TYR A 447 9.16 -12.33 9.55
N LYS A 448 8.31 -13.32 9.24
CA LYS A 448 8.05 -13.77 7.86
C LYS A 448 6.92 -12.92 7.26
N ALA A 449 6.93 -12.73 5.94
CA ALA A 449 5.89 -11.96 5.24
C ALA A 449 4.46 -12.53 5.43
N THR A 450 4.36 -13.81 5.80
CA THR A 450 3.13 -14.54 6.12
C THR A 450 2.52 -14.18 7.47
N ASP A 451 3.23 -13.46 8.34
CA ASP A 451 2.89 -13.34 9.76
C ASP A 451 1.93 -12.19 10.11
N ARG A 452 1.39 -11.47 9.11
CA ARG A 452 0.24 -10.58 9.36
C ARG A 452 -0.96 -11.39 9.83
N CYS A 453 -1.64 -10.92 10.88
CA CYS A 453 -2.91 -11.44 11.37
C CYS A 453 -3.87 -11.70 10.20
N LYS A 454 -4.07 -12.97 9.88
CA LYS A 454 -5.30 -13.45 9.26
C LYS A 454 -6.12 -13.99 10.43
N ASN A 455 -7.19 -13.30 10.79
CA ASN A 455 -8.23 -13.87 11.64
C ASN A 455 -8.75 -15.12 10.92
N LEU A 456 -8.55 -16.30 11.50
CA LEU A 456 -9.32 -17.48 11.14
C LEU A 456 -10.39 -17.66 12.21
N ALA A 457 -11.65 -17.51 11.80
CA ALA A 457 -12.80 -17.94 12.56
C ALA A 457 -12.94 -19.47 12.42
N LEU A 458 -13.21 -20.19 13.51
CA LEU A 458 -13.78 -21.53 13.48
C LEU A 458 -14.68 -21.79 14.70
N TYR A 459 -15.99 -21.81 14.39
CA TYR A 459 -17.12 -22.58 14.92
C TYR A 459 -17.20 -23.11 16.38
N ALA A 460 -18.26 -22.62 17.04
CA ALA A 460 -19.31 -23.32 17.83
C ALA A 460 -18.98 -24.07 19.14
N ILE A 461 -19.36 -23.43 20.27
CA ILE A 461 -20.01 -24.06 21.43
C ILE A 461 -21.15 -23.11 21.87
N PRO A 462 -22.39 -23.58 22.13
CA PRO A 462 -23.53 -22.71 22.41
C PRO A 462 -23.50 -22.17 23.84
N ALA A 463 -23.67 -20.85 24.02
CA ALA A 463 -23.82 -20.20 25.31
C ALA A 463 -25.10 -19.32 25.34
N PRO A 464 -25.70 -19.09 26.53
CA PRO A 464 -27.14 -18.95 26.71
C PRO A 464 -27.70 -17.55 26.36
N ARG A 465 -29.00 -17.54 26.05
CA ARG A 465 -29.81 -16.38 25.62
C ARG A 465 -29.57 -15.12 26.49
N PRO A 466 -29.39 -13.93 25.90
CA PRO A 466 -29.34 -12.69 26.67
C PRO A 466 -30.76 -12.25 27.09
N ARG A 467 -30.87 -11.80 28.35
CA ARG A 467 -32.08 -11.20 28.94
C ARG A 467 -32.45 -9.91 28.20
N ILE A 468 -33.75 -9.76 27.96
CA ILE A 468 -34.39 -8.54 27.47
C ILE A 468 -34.18 -7.42 28.49
N ILE A 469 -33.43 -6.38 28.12
CA ILE A 469 -33.42 -5.11 28.85
C ILE A 469 -34.56 -4.26 28.26
N LYS A 470 -35.62 -4.05 29.06
CA LYS A 470 -36.70 -3.11 28.74
C LYS A 470 -36.15 -1.68 28.70
N CYS A 471 -36.28 -1.01 27.57
CA CYS A 471 -36.15 0.44 27.50
C CYS A 471 -37.28 1.10 28.32
N ILE A 472 -36.90 1.92 29.31
CA ILE A 472 -37.81 2.82 30.03
C ILE A 472 -37.88 4.13 29.23
N PRO A 473 -39.07 4.65 28.88
CA PRO A 473 -39.19 5.98 28.26
C PRO A 473 -38.97 7.09 29.31
N PRO A 474 -38.35 8.22 28.96
CA PRO A 474 -38.29 9.37 29.87
C PRO A 474 -39.69 9.98 30.02
N GLY A 475 -40.09 10.25 31.26
CA GLY A 475 -41.39 10.83 31.63
C GLY A 475 -41.55 12.30 31.21
N PRO A 476 -42.77 12.86 31.37
CA PRO A 476 -43.09 14.21 30.94
C PRO A 476 -42.49 15.23 31.91
N VAL A 477 -41.72 16.18 31.39
CA VAL A 477 -41.30 17.36 32.14
C VAL A 477 -42.25 18.50 31.78
N SER A 478 -43.17 18.78 32.69
CA SER A 478 -43.95 20.01 32.76
C SER A 478 -43.07 21.13 33.34
N GLY A 479 -42.97 22.26 32.66
CA GLY A 479 -42.32 23.45 33.18
C GLY A 479 -42.39 24.61 32.21
N ASP A 480 -43.37 25.48 32.41
CA ASP A 480 -43.50 26.78 31.77
C ASP A 480 -42.25 27.64 31.98
N TYR A 481 -41.65 28.15 30.90
CA TYR A 481 -40.98 29.44 30.92
C TYR A 481 -41.23 30.18 29.60
N SER A 482 -41.88 31.32 29.76
CA SER A 482 -42.32 32.27 28.74
C SER A 482 -41.18 32.89 27.94
N ALA A 483 -41.48 33.21 26.68
CA ALA A 483 -40.65 33.90 25.71
C ALA A 483 -40.12 35.27 26.19
N ALA A 484 -38.90 35.59 25.77
CA ALA A 484 -38.38 36.96 25.61
C ALA A 484 -37.62 37.06 24.27
N PRO A 485 -37.61 38.24 23.61
CA PRO A 485 -37.55 38.35 22.16
C PRO A 485 -36.12 38.28 21.58
N THR A 486 -36.02 37.65 20.42
CA THR A 486 -34.87 37.64 19.51
C THR A 486 -34.54 39.04 18.98
N PRO A 487 -33.27 39.49 18.97
CA PRO A 487 -32.86 40.58 18.10
C PRO A 487 -32.86 40.08 16.65
N ASN A 488 -33.53 40.83 15.78
CA ASN A 488 -33.60 40.63 14.34
C ASN A 488 -32.20 40.47 13.72
N ALA A 489 -31.85 39.24 13.34
CA ALA A 489 -30.80 38.96 12.35
C ALA A 489 -31.39 39.04 10.94
N SER A 490 -32.03 40.17 10.62
CA SER A 490 -32.54 40.50 9.30
C SER A 490 -31.79 41.70 8.73
N SER A 491 -30.48 41.56 8.50
CA SER A 491 -29.71 42.57 7.76
C SER A 491 -28.41 42.07 7.10
N LEU A 492 -28.08 40.78 7.15
CA LEU A 492 -27.03 40.22 6.29
C LEU A 492 -27.66 39.10 5.46
N GLY A 493 -27.98 39.45 4.22
CA GLY A 493 -28.72 38.63 3.28
C GLY A 493 -28.12 37.24 3.16
N ALA A 494 -28.89 36.25 3.60
CA ALA A 494 -28.85 34.92 3.03
C ALA A 494 -29.31 35.04 1.56
N GLN A 495 -28.43 35.53 0.68
CA GLN A 495 -28.52 35.17 -0.71
C GLN A 495 -28.33 33.65 -0.76
N LYS A 496 -29.45 32.93 -0.84
CA LYS A 496 -29.47 31.60 -1.42
C LYS A 496 -28.70 31.69 -2.73
N TRP A 497 -27.51 31.10 -2.76
CA TRP A 497 -26.77 30.94 -4.00
C TRP A 497 -27.49 29.84 -4.80
N THR A 498 -28.58 30.22 -5.47
CA THR A 498 -29.25 29.43 -6.52
C THR A 498 -28.51 29.56 -7.84
N GLY A 499 -27.20 29.79 -7.80
CA GLY A 499 -26.33 29.75 -8.95
C GLY A 499 -26.06 28.29 -9.30
N THR A 500 -26.89 27.73 -10.16
CA THR A 500 -26.48 26.64 -11.04
C THR A 500 -25.38 27.18 -11.96
N MET A 501 -24.17 27.36 -11.45
CA MET A 501 -23.00 27.32 -12.30
C MET A 501 -22.73 25.85 -12.56
N ALA A 502 -23.43 25.30 -13.55
CA ALA A 502 -22.92 24.15 -14.29
C ALA A 502 -21.60 24.62 -14.92
N SER A 503 -20.51 24.53 -14.17
CA SER A 503 -19.20 24.75 -14.73
C SER A 503 -18.90 23.52 -15.57
N ASN A 504 -18.82 23.67 -16.90
CA ASN A 504 -18.24 22.70 -17.84
C ASN A 504 -16.73 22.54 -17.50
N SER A 505 -16.43 21.92 -16.36
CA SER A 505 -15.10 21.85 -15.78
C SER A 505 -14.66 20.40 -15.70
N SER A 506 -13.89 19.91 -16.67
CA SER A 506 -13.25 18.60 -16.55
C SER A 506 -12.12 18.60 -15.52
N ILE A 507 -11.99 17.52 -14.73
CA ILE A 507 -10.81 17.31 -13.86
C ILE A 507 -9.60 17.01 -14.74
N GLN A 508 -8.60 17.89 -14.69
CA GLN A 508 -7.33 17.67 -15.37
C GLN A 508 -6.33 16.93 -14.47
N THR A 509 -5.73 15.90 -15.04
CA THR A 509 -4.70 15.05 -14.45
C THR A 509 -3.50 14.94 -15.40
N PRO A 510 -2.34 14.45 -14.93
CA PRO A 510 -1.25 14.11 -15.84
C PRO A 510 -1.65 13.13 -16.95
N LEU A 511 -2.66 12.27 -16.69
CA LEU A 511 -3.17 11.32 -17.67
C LEU A 511 -3.94 12.00 -18.80
N THR A 512 -4.80 12.97 -18.46
CA THR A 512 -5.57 13.74 -19.46
C THR A 512 -4.64 14.55 -20.35
N GLU A 513 -3.61 15.18 -19.77
CA GLU A 513 -2.59 15.93 -20.53
C GLU A 513 -1.78 15.00 -21.46
N LEU A 514 -1.37 13.82 -20.96
CA LEU A 514 -0.53 12.88 -21.71
C LEU A 514 -1.28 12.23 -22.89
N LEU A 515 -2.55 11.87 -22.68
CA LEU A 515 -3.38 11.20 -23.68
C LEU A 515 -4.14 12.16 -24.59
N GLY A 516 -4.30 13.43 -24.20
CA GLY A 516 -5.11 14.39 -24.94
C GLY A 516 -6.61 14.10 -24.83
N ILE A 517 -7.07 13.71 -23.64
CA ILE A 517 -8.47 13.40 -23.34
C ILE A 517 -9.02 14.38 -22.30
N GLU A 518 -10.35 14.52 -22.24
CA GLU A 518 -11.01 15.45 -21.33
C GLU A 518 -11.13 14.89 -19.91
N HIS A 519 -11.50 13.62 -19.79
CA HIS A 519 -11.71 12.96 -18.51
C HIS A 519 -10.67 11.85 -18.28
N PRO A 520 -10.17 11.65 -17.04
CA PRO A 520 -9.16 10.63 -16.73
C PRO A 520 -9.78 9.21 -16.66
N ILE A 521 -10.54 8.85 -17.69
CA ILE A 521 -11.36 7.64 -17.80
C ILE A 521 -10.94 6.90 -19.07
N ILE A 522 -10.48 5.68 -18.90
CA ILE A 522 -10.11 4.78 -19.98
C ILE A 522 -11.08 3.60 -19.98
N LEU A 523 -11.65 3.28 -21.14
CA LEU A 523 -12.42 2.06 -21.35
C LEU A 523 -11.49 0.86 -21.26
N ALA A 524 -11.90 -0.20 -20.54
CA ALA A 524 -11.15 -1.43 -20.55
C ALA A 524 -11.24 -2.16 -21.90
N GLY A 525 -10.11 -2.64 -22.40
CA GLY A 525 -10.05 -3.62 -23.48
C GLY A 525 -10.68 -4.94 -23.04
N MET A 526 -11.91 -5.17 -23.46
CA MET A 526 -12.70 -6.35 -23.11
C MET A 526 -12.99 -7.14 -24.36
N ALA A 527 -12.46 -8.36 -24.45
CA ALA A 527 -12.62 -9.25 -25.59
C ALA A 527 -14.10 -9.29 -26.06
N ARG A 528 -14.34 -8.88 -27.31
CA ARG A 528 -15.67 -8.77 -27.95
C ARG A 528 -16.63 -7.71 -27.36
N ALA A 529 -16.52 -7.36 -26.08
CA ALA A 529 -17.42 -6.41 -25.44
C ALA A 529 -17.04 -4.93 -25.68
N SER A 530 -15.74 -4.62 -25.75
CA SER A 530 -15.24 -3.31 -26.17
C SER A 530 -15.09 -3.27 -27.69
N SER A 531 -16.24 -3.22 -28.36
CA SER A 531 -16.40 -3.08 -29.80
C SER A 531 -15.94 -1.70 -30.30
N GLY A 532 -15.90 -1.52 -31.63
CA GLY A 532 -15.61 -0.22 -32.23
C GLY A 532 -16.62 0.85 -31.79
N ALA A 533 -17.92 0.52 -31.79
CA ALA A 533 -18.98 1.38 -31.30
C ALA A 533 -18.80 1.82 -29.83
N LEU A 534 -18.51 0.90 -28.90
CA LEU A 534 -18.31 1.26 -27.49
C LEU A 534 -17.08 2.14 -27.28
N ALA A 535 -15.96 1.77 -27.91
CA ALA A 535 -14.73 2.53 -27.81
C ALA A 535 -14.91 3.95 -28.39
N ALA A 536 -15.58 4.08 -29.54
CA ALA A 536 -15.91 5.38 -30.11
C ALA A 536 -16.82 6.21 -29.19
N ALA A 537 -17.85 5.59 -28.59
CA ALA A 537 -18.76 6.29 -27.68
C ALA A 537 -18.04 6.85 -26.44
N VAL A 538 -17.07 6.11 -25.88
CA VAL A 538 -16.26 6.59 -24.76
C VAL A 538 -15.31 7.73 -25.18
N SER A 539 -14.65 7.60 -26.34
CA SER A 539 -13.80 8.68 -26.87
C SER A 539 -14.60 9.95 -27.19
N ASN A 540 -15.79 9.82 -27.79
CA ASN A 540 -16.68 10.94 -28.10
C ASN A 540 -17.17 11.65 -26.83
N ALA A 541 -17.30 10.94 -25.71
CA ALA A 541 -17.69 11.48 -24.41
C ALA A 541 -16.50 12.08 -23.62
N GLY A 542 -15.31 12.17 -24.23
CA GLY A 542 -14.14 12.81 -23.61
C GLY A 542 -13.24 11.87 -22.81
N GLY A 543 -13.53 10.57 -22.75
CA GLY A 543 -12.61 9.54 -22.23
C GLY A 543 -11.64 9.02 -23.30
N LEU A 544 -10.94 7.92 -23.00
CA LEU A 544 -10.18 7.15 -23.99
C LEU A 544 -10.87 5.80 -24.24
N GLY A 545 -11.43 5.62 -25.45
CA GLY A 545 -11.88 4.33 -25.93
C GLY A 545 -10.73 3.38 -26.24
N VAL A 546 -10.84 2.11 -25.84
CA VAL A 546 -9.84 1.06 -26.11
C VAL A 546 -10.52 -0.17 -26.69
N ILE A 547 -10.02 -0.66 -27.82
CA ILE A 547 -10.47 -1.91 -28.44
C ILE A 547 -9.83 -3.11 -27.73
N GLY A 548 -10.62 -4.15 -27.48
CA GLY A 548 -10.18 -5.39 -26.85
C GLY A 548 -9.88 -6.47 -27.88
N GLY A 549 -8.62 -6.60 -28.30
CA GLY A 549 -8.19 -7.43 -29.43
C GLY A 549 -7.79 -8.87 -29.09
N LEU A 550 -8.35 -9.47 -28.04
CA LEU A 550 -8.06 -10.86 -27.67
C LEU A 550 -8.45 -11.83 -28.80
N ASN A 551 -7.49 -12.63 -29.28
CA ASN A 551 -7.63 -13.60 -30.36
C ASN A 551 -8.03 -13.04 -31.74
N TYR A 552 -7.83 -11.72 -31.98
CA TYR A 552 -8.09 -11.15 -33.30
C TYR A 552 -6.96 -11.49 -34.29
N SER A 553 -7.35 -11.73 -35.55
CA SER A 553 -6.42 -11.65 -36.67
C SER A 553 -6.11 -10.19 -37.01
N PRO A 554 -5.00 -9.90 -37.73
CA PRO A 554 -4.72 -8.54 -38.21
C PRO A 554 -5.87 -7.92 -39.01
N GLN A 555 -6.56 -8.72 -39.83
CA GLN A 555 -7.73 -8.27 -40.59
C GLN A 555 -8.89 -7.89 -39.66
N GLN A 556 -9.23 -8.73 -38.68
CA GLN A 556 -10.31 -8.45 -37.73
C GLN A 556 -10.01 -7.19 -36.91
N LEU A 557 -8.76 -7.02 -36.47
CA LEU A 557 -8.35 -5.81 -35.76
C LEU A 557 -8.51 -4.56 -36.65
N GLN A 558 -8.12 -4.65 -37.93
CA GLN A 558 -8.28 -3.55 -38.89
C GLN A 558 -9.76 -3.20 -39.11
N GLU A 559 -10.64 -4.19 -39.24
CA GLU A 559 -12.09 -4.00 -39.40
C GLU A 559 -12.70 -3.31 -38.17
N ILE A 560 -12.34 -3.73 -36.96
CA ILE A 560 -12.84 -3.12 -35.73
C ILE A 560 -12.30 -1.70 -35.53
N ILE A 561 -11.06 -1.41 -35.93
CA ILE A 561 -10.54 -0.04 -35.93
C ILE A 561 -11.28 0.84 -36.96
N ASN A 562 -11.62 0.30 -38.13
CA ASN A 562 -12.44 1.02 -39.12
C ASN A 562 -13.83 1.33 -38.56
N ASP A 563 -14.46 0.36 -37.89
CA ASP A 563 -15.74 0.53 -37.22
C ASP A 563 -15.68 1.60 -36.12
N LEU A 564 -14.64 1.57 -35.27
CA LEU A 564 -14.39 2.62 -34.27
C LEU A 564 -14.28 3.99 -34.94
N LYS A 565 -13.41 4.11 -35.95
CA LYS A 565 -13.19 5.37 -36.65
C LYS A 565 -14.44 5.86 -37.34
N ALA A 566 -15.30 4.99 -37.86
CA ALA A 566 -16.58 5.38 -38.45
C ALA A 566 -17.50 6.06 -37.43
N HIS A 567 -17.55 5.54 -36.19
CA HIS A 567 -18.40 6.05 -35.10
C HIS A 567 -17.83 7.24 -34.33
N LEU A 568 -16.56 7.61 -34.53
CA LEU A 568 -16.00 8.83 -33.93
C LEU A 568 -16.66 10.09 -34.51
N THR A 569 -17.09 11.01 -33.65
CA THR A 569 -17.60 12.33 -34.05
C THR A 569 -16.49 13.20 -34.60
N ASP A 570 -15.29 13.08 -34.03
CA ASP A 570 -14.05 13.70 -34.51
C ASP A 570 -12.98 12.62 -34.72
N LYS A 571 -12.48 12.51 -35.96
CA LYS A 571 -11.50 11.49 -36.36
C LYS A 571 -10.11 11.69 -35.75
N THR A 572 -9.87 12.85 -35.13
CA THR A 572 -8.63 13.16 -34.40
C THR A 572 -8.64 12.66 -32.95
N LEU A 573 -9.81 12.23 -32.44
CA LEU A 573 -9.91 11.74 -31.07
C LEU A 573 -9.01 10.51 -30.84
N PRO A 574 -8.31 10.46 -29.70
CA PRO A 574 -7.42 9.35 -29.40
C PRO A 574 -8.22 8.07 -29.12
N PHE A 575 -7.61 6.95 -29.46
CA PHE A 575 -8.10 5.62 -29.10
C PHE A 575 -6.91 4.72 -28.74
N GLY A 576 -7.19 3.61 -28.06
CA GLY A 576 -6.21 2.59 -27.74
C GLY A 576 -6.56 1.21 -28.27
N VAL A 577 -5.59 0.30 -28.21
CA VAL A 577 -5.75 -1.13 -28.53
C VAL A 577 -5.12 -1.96 -27.43
N ASP A 578 -5.88 -2.92 -26.90
CA ASP A 578 -5.46 -3.88 -25.89
C ASP A 578 -5.27 -5.27 -26.50
N LEU A 579 -4.05 -5.81 -26.37
CA LEU A 579 -3.73 -7.19 -26.72
C LEU A 579 -3.22 -7.94 -25.48
N ALA A 580 -3.68 -9.18 -25.32
CA ALA A 580 -3.23 -10.05 -24.26
C ALA A 580 -1.98 -10.83 -24.69
N LEU A 581 -0.87 -10.63 -23.99
CA LEU A 581 0.46 -11.17 -24.31
C LEU A 581 0.99 -12.04 -23.16
N PRO A 582 0.43 -13.24 -22.91
CA PRO A 582 0.91 -14.11 -21.84
C PRO A 582 2.38 -14.51 -22.05
N LYS A 583 3.15 -14.60 -20.96
CA LYS A 583 4.52 -15.17 -20.99
C LYS A 583 4.47 -16.61 -21.50
N ILE A 584 5.29 -16.94 -22.49
CA ILE A 584 5.50 -18.29 -23.04
C ILE A 584 6.91 -18.76 -22.69
N GLY A 585 7.08 -20.04 -22.34
CA GLY A 585 8.36 -20.60 -21.92
C GLY A 585 8.85 -20.13 -20.54
N GLY A 586 10.02 -20.61 -20.10
CA GLY A 586 10.77 -20.13 -18.91
C GLY A 586 9.93 -19.88 -17.65
N GLY A 587 9.49 -20.94 -16.96
CA GLY A 587 8.70 -20.81 -15.72
C GLY A 587 7.26 -20.27 -15.91
N ALA A 588 6.79 -20.07 -17.14
CA ALA A 588 5.39 -19.74 -17.41
C ALA A 588 4.44 -20.89 -16.99
N ARG A 589 3.16 -20.55 -16.77
CA ARG A 589 2.11 -21.57 -16.57
C ARG A 589 2.05 -22.44 -17.82
N LYS A 590 1.96 -23.76 -17.65
CA LYS A 590 1.87 -24.72 -18.76
C LYS A 590 0.62 -24.53 -19.61
N THR A 591 -0.44 -23.94 -19.05
CA THR A 591 -1.66 -23.57 -19.79
C THR A 591 -1.53 -22.28 -20.62
N ASN A 592 -0.39 -21.58 -20.55
CA ASN A 592 -0.17 -20.39 -21.37
C ASN A 592 0.16 -20.81 -22.82
N TYR A 593 -0.49 -20.15 -23.77
CA TYR A 593 -0.20 -20.25 -25.19
C TYR A 593 -0.25 -18.86 -25.81
N ASP A 594 0.38 -18.68 -26.97
CA ASP A 594 0.39 -17.40 -27.67
C ASP A 594 -1.00 -17.09 -28.25
N TYR A 595 -1.67 -16.09 -27.67
CA TYR A 595 -3.01 -15.65 -28.10
C TYR A 595 -3.00 -14.95 -29.46
N THR A 596 -1.82 -14.53 -29.94
CA THR A 596 -1.64 -13.92 -31.25
C THR A 596 -1.36 -14.95 -32.35
N LYS A 597 -1.14 -16.23 -32.01
CA LYS A 597 -0.85 -17.31 -32.96
C LYS A 597 0.31 -16.97 -33.92
N GLY A 598 1.37 -16.37 -33.40
CA GLY A 598 2.54 -15.94 -34.16
C GLY A 598 2.34 -14.66 -34.99
N LYS A 599 1.23 -13.94 -34.81
CA LYS A 599 0.87 -12.75 -35.60
C LYS A 599 1.04 -11.43 -34.85
N LEU A 600 1.77 -11.42 -33.74
CA LEU A 600 2.00 -10.22 -32.94
C LEU A 600 2.56 -9.07 -33.77
N ASP A 601 3.59 -9.30 -34.59
CA ASP A 601 4.21 -8.22 -35.36
C ASP A 601 3.26 -7.58 -36.39
N GLU A 602 2.40 -8.38 -37.03
CA GLU A 602 1.37 -7.92 -37.98
C GLU A 602 0.24 -7.17 -37.27
N LEU A 603 -0.16 -7.61 -36.07
CA LEU A 603 -1.12 -6.88 -35.24
C LEU A 603 -0.55 -5.51 -34.84
N ILE A 604 0.73 -5.45 -34.49
CA ILE A 604 1.41 -4.20 -34.14
C ILE A 604 1.54 -3.28 -35.36
N ASP A 605 1.74 -3.80 -36.57
CA ASP A 605 1.66 -3.01 -37.81
C ASP A 605 0.30 -2.34 -37.98
N VAL A 606 -0.79 -3.06 -37.71
CA VAL A 606 -2.15 -2.51 -37.75
C VAL A 606 -2.34 -1.41 -36.71
N VAL A 607 -1.86 -1.61 -35.48
CA VAL A 607 -1.91 -0.60 -34.40
C VAL A 607 -1.16 0.67 -34.81
N ILE A 608 0.08 0.53 -35.29
CA ILE A 608 0.94 1.65 -35.70
C ILE A 608 0.34 2.39 -36.89
N ARG A 609 -0.02 1.67 -37.97
CA ARG A 609 -0.56 2.26 -39.20
C ARG A 609 -1.82 3.07 -38.95
N ASN A 610 -2.64 2.66 -37.98
CA ASN A 610 -3.89 3.35 -37.66
C ASN A 610 -3.75 4.50 -36.66
N GLY A 611 -2.54 4.74 -36.12
CA GLY A 611 -2.26 5.88 -35.25
C GLY A 611 -2.87 5.75 -33.85
N ALA A 612 -2.91 4.54 -33.28
CA ALA A 612 -3.36 4.36 -31.91
C ALA A 612 -2.52 5.22 -30.94
N LYS A 613 -3.17 5.87 -29.96
CA LYS A 613 -2.49 6.69 -28.96
C LYS A 613 -1.90 5.86 -27.82
N LEU A 614 -2.56 4.74 -27.51
CA LEU A 614 -2.22 3.85 -26.40
C LEU A 614 -2.26 2.39 -26.85
N PHE A 615 -1.18 1.66 -26.60
CA PHE A 615 -1.15 0.21 -26.64
C PHE A 615 -1.22 -0.33 -25.22
N VAL A 616 -2.09 -1.32 -24.99
CA VAL A 616 -2.23 -1.97 -23.70
C VAL A 616 -1.77 -3.41 -23.81
N SER A 617 -0.84 -3.80 -22.95
CA SER A 617 -0.44 -5.19 -22.79
C SER A 617 -1.16 -5.78 -21.58
N ALA A 618 -2.18 -6.57 -21.86
CA ALA A 618 -2.84 -7.38 -20.85
C ALA A 618 -2.09 -8.69 -20.61
N VAL A 619 -2.28 -9.28 -19.42
CA VAL A 619 -1.90 -10.67 -19.08
C VAL A 619 -0.37 -10.94 -18.97
N GLY A 620 0.48 -10.21 -19.69
CA GLY A 620 1.94 -10.29 -19.58
C GLY A 620 2.61 -8.98 -19.95
N ILE A 621 3.85 -9.06 -20.43
CA ILE A 621 4.73 -7.92 -20.70
C ILE A 621 5.06 -7.95 -22.20
N PRO A 622 5.00 -6.81 -22.91
CA PRO A 622 5.32 -6.78 -24.33
C PRO A 622 6.80 -7.10 -24.57
N PRO A 623 7.15 -7.87 -25.61
CA PRO A 623 8.54 -8.13 -25.95
C PRO A 623 9.32 -6.83 -26.23
N PRO A 624 10.63 -6.76 -25.94
CA PRO A 624 11.42 -5.53 -26.11
C PRO A 624 11.40 -4.95 -27.54
N HIS A 625 11.34 -5.80 -28.58
CA HIS A 625 11.25 -5.32 -29.96
C HIS A 625 9.92 -4.62 -30.25
N ILE A 626 8.83 -5.08 -29.63
CA ILE A 626 7.52 -4.43 -29.73
C ILE A 626 7.53 -3.08 -29.01
N VAL A 627 8.11 -3.01 -27.81
CA VAL A 627 8.26 -1.74 -27.07
C VAL A 627 8.99 -0.70 -27.93
N LYS A 628 10.14 -1.09 -28.51
CA LYS A 628 10.92 -0.21 -29.37
C LYS A 628 10.13 0.29 -30.58
N ARG A 629 9.36 -0.60 -31.24
CA ARG A 629 8.53 -0.25 -32.41
C ARG A 629 7.42 0.73 -32.04
N LEU A 630 6.69 0.48 -30.96
CA LEU A 630 5.61 1.34 -30.48
C LEU A 630 6.12 2.73 -30.09
N HIS A 631 7.23 2.82 -29.36
CA HIS A 631 7.87 4.09 -28.99
C HIS A 631 8.40 4.87 -30.19
N ALA A 632 9.00 4.19 -31.18
CA ALA A 632 9.43 4.83 -32.42
C ALA A 632 8.27 5.49 -33.17
N SER A 633 7.06 4.96 -33.01
CA SER A 633 5.80 5.51 -33.54
C SER A 633 5.06 6.42 -32.56
N LYS A 634 5.67 6.80 -31.43
CA LYS A 634 5.10 7.68 -30.38
C LYS A 634 3.82 7.15 -29.74
N ILE A 635 3.66 5.83 -29.68
CA ILE A 635 2.53 5.16 -29.02
C ILE A 635 2.90 4.85 -27.58
N LEU A 636 2.06 5.30 -26.64
CA LEU A 636 2.23 5.02 -25.21
C LEU A 636 1.94 3.55 -24.92
N ILE A 637 2.67 2.96 -23.98
CA ILE A 637 2.49 1.57 -23.59
C ILE A 637 2.00 1.51 -22.15
N MET A 638 0.86 0.87 -21.93
CA MET A 638 0.34 0.56 -20.60
C MET A 638 0.37 -0.94 -20.33
N ASN A 639 0.87 -1.36 -19.17
CA ASN A 639 0.85 -2.77 -18.77
C ASN A 639 -0.13 -3.03 -17.64
N MET A 640 -0.94 -4.08 -17.75
CA MET A 640 -1.82 -4.53 -16.68
C MET A 640 -1.03 -5.27 -15.60
N VAL A 641 -1.27 -4.97 -14.32
CA VAL A 641 -0.62 -5.62 -13.18
C VAL A 641 -1.60 -5.94 -12.05
N GLY A 642 -1.51 -7.15 -11.51
CA GLY A 642 -2.26 -7.57 -10.31
C GLY A 642 -1.43 -7.63 -9.03
N ALA A 643 -0.14 -7.25 -9.07
CA ALA A 643 0.75 -7.22 -7.91
C ALA A 643 1.90 -6.21 -8.11
N PRO A 644 2.45 -5.61 -7.04
CA PRO A 644 3.55 -4.63 -7.14
C PRO A 644 4.79 -5.17 -7.85
N LYS A 645 5.12 -6.46 -7.66
CA LYS A 645 6.26 -7.09 -8.35
C LYS A 645 6.10 -7.12 -9.88
N HIS A 646 4.87 -7.27 -10.37
CA HIS A 646 4.60 -7.26 -11.82
C HIS A 646 4.85 -5.87 -12.42
N ALA A 647 4.56 -4.80 -11.67
CA ALA A 647 4.87 -3.44 -12.09
C ALA A 647 6.37 -3.26 -12.32
N LYS A 648 7.21 -3.76 -11.41
CA LYS A 648 8.67 -3.69 -11.54
C LYS A 648 9.17 -4.31 -12.86
N TYR A 649 8.69 -5.52 -13.19
CA TYR A 649 9.07 -6.20 -14.44
C TYR A 649 8.57 -5.46 -15.69
N ALA A 650 7.34 -4.96 -15.68
CA ALA A 650 6.80 -4.20 -16.80
C ALA A 650 7.57 -2.88 -17.01
N LEU A 651 7.96 -2.21 -15.93
CA LEU A 651 8.76 -0.99 -15.97
C LEU A 651 10.17 -1.24 -16.51
N TYR A 652 10.80 -2.38 -16.18
CA TYR A 652 12.08 -2.77 -16.77
C TYR A 652 11.98 -2.99 -18.29
N ALA A 653 10.84 -3.45 -18.78
CA ALA A 653 10.60 -3.57 -20.22
C ALA A 653 10.39 -2.20 -20.90
N GLY A 654 10.26 -1.11 -20.14
CA GLY A 654 10.17 0.26 -20.67
C GLY A 654 8.75 0.77 -20.89
N VAL A 655 7.72 0.21 -20.23
CA VAL A 655 6.35 0.71 -20.36
C VAL A 655 6.14 2.08 -19.71
N ASP A 656 5.16 2.85 -20.20
CA ASP A 656 4.94 4.26 -19.84
C ASP A 656 3.86 4.45 -18.77
N LEU A 657 2.91 3.52 -18.71
CA LEU A 657 1.83 3.49 -17.72
C LEU A 657 1.69 2.09 -17.12
N ILE A 658 1.25 2.04 -15.86
CA ILE A 658 0.90 0.81 -15.17
C ILE A 658 -0.57 0.83 -14.79
N CYS A 659 -1.33 -0.14 -15.30
CA CYS A 659 -2.72 -0.34 -14.89
C CYS A 659 -2.77 -1.30 -13.70
N ALA A 660 -2.99 -0.77 -12.51
CA ALA A 660 -3.08 -1.50 -11.26
C ALA A 660 -4.50 -2.08 -11.07
N GLN A 661 -4.70 -3.34 -11.46
CA GLN A 661 -6.00 -4.01 -11.38
C GLN A 661 -6.14 -4.81 -10.08
N GLY A 662 -7.02 -4.34 -9.20
CA GLY A 662 -7.37 -5.04 -7.97
C GLY A 662 -8.15 -6.33 -8.21
N ALA A 663 -8.14 -7.21 -7.22
CA ALA A 663 -8.80 -8.50 -7.19
C ALA A 663 -10.32 -8.45 -7.44
N GLU A 664 -10.92 -7.29 -7.24
CA GLU A 664 -12.34 -6.99 -7.45
C GLU A 664 -12.68 -6.83 -8.95
N GLY A 665 -11.68 -6.59 -9.81
CA GLY A 665 -11.86 -6.46 -11.25
C GLY A 665 -12.31 -7.76 -11.94
N GLY A 666 -13.11 -7.64 -12.99
CA GLY A 666 -13.56 -8.77 -13.81
C GLY A 666 -12.49 -9.27 -14.78
N GLY A 667 -12.64 -10.51 -15.26
CA GLY A 667 -11.64 -11.12 -16.15
C GLY A 667 -10.35 -11.48 -15.42
N HIS A 668 -9.22 -11.55 -16.12
CA HIS A 668 -7.95 -11.93 -15.50
C HIS A 668 -7.55 -10.91 -14.43
N THR A 669 -7.36 -11.37 -13.19
CA THR A 669 -7.05 -10.49 -12.07
C THR A 669 -6.12 -11.14 -11.05
N GLY A 670 -5.44 -10.31 -10.26
CA GLY A 670 -4.64 -10.74 -9.11
C GLY A 670 -5.50 -11.02 -7.88
N SER A 671 -4.83 -11.18 -6.73
CA SER A 671 -5.49 -11.44 -5.43
C SER A 671 -5.44 -10.26 -4.46
N ILE A 672 -4.83 -9.14 -4.86
CA ILE A 672 -4.66 -7.95 -4.00
C ILE A 672 -5.79 -6.97 -4.28
N ALA A 673 -6.48 -6.52 -3.24
CA ALA A 673 -7.57 -5.54 -3.34
C ALA A 673 -7.08 -4.20 -3.91
N THR A 674 -7.96 -3.50 -4.65
CA THR A 674 -7.69 -2.19 -5.26
C THR A 674 -7.11 -1.19 -4.26
N SER A 675 -7.69 -1.14 -3.05
CA SER A 675 -7.29 -0.23 -1.96
C SER A 675 -5.85 -0.41 -1.45
N ILE A 676 -5.25 -1.57 -1.72
CA ILE A 676 -3.88 -1.93 -1.34
C ILE A 676 -2.97 -1.85 -2.57
N LEU A 677 -3.45 -2.36 -3.71
CA LEU A 677 -2.64 -2.48 -4.91
C LEU A 677 -2.28 -1.13 -5.51
N ILE A 678 -3.25 -0.20 -5.64
CA ILE A 678 -3.00 1.12 -6.23
C ILE A 678 -1.85 1.84 -5.52
N PRO A 679 -1.93 2.14 -4.20
CA PRO A 679 -0.87 2.90 -3.55
C PRO A 679 0.47 2.16 -3.56
N ALA A 680 0.48 0.83 -3.45
CA ALA A 680 1.70 0.04 -3.53
C ALA A 680 2.38 0.15 -4.91
N VAL A 681 1.60 0.12 -6.00
CA VAL A 681 2.12 0.33 -7.36
C VAL A 681 2.57 1.78 -7.55
N CYS A 682 1.84 2.76 -7.01
CA CYS A 682 2.26 4.16 -7.00
C CYS A 682 3.60 4.38 -6.28
N ASP A 683 3.93 3.57 -5.28
CA ASP A 683 5.25 3.62 -4.65
C ASP A 683 6.33 3.00 -5.54
N VAL A 684 6.06 1.88 -6.22
CA VAL A 684 7.02 1.24 -7.14
C VAL A 684 7.40 2.15 -8.31
N VAL A 685 6.44 2.80 -8.97
CA VAL A 685 6.72 3.59 -10.20
C VAL A 685 7.65 4.78 -9.95
N ARG A 686 7.78 5.28 -8.71
CA ARG A 686 8.61 6.47 -8.39
C ARG A 686 10.08 6.26 -8.67
N ASP A 687 10.54 5.01 -8.58
CA ASP A 687 11.93 4.62 -8.80
C ASP A 687 12.27 4.47 -10.29
N PHE A 688 11.30 4.70 -11.18
CA PHE A 688 11.43 4.48 -12.63
C PHE A 688 11.15 5.75 -13.42
N ARG A 689 11.64 5.78 -14.66
CA ARG A 689 11.32 6.80 -15.66
C ARG A 689 10.91 6.13 -16.96
N SER A 690 9.85 6.63 -17.57
CA SER A 690 9.39 6.17 -18.89
C SER A 690 10.45 6.56 -19.93
N PRO A 691 10.93 5.61 -20.76
CA PRO A 691 11.87 5.91 -21.84
C PRO A 691 11.33 6.90 -22.86
N MET A 692 10.01 6.90 -23.10
CA MET A 692 9.39 7.77 -24.10
C MET A 692 9.13 9.18 -23.58
N THR A 693 8.77 9.34 -22.30
CA THR A 693 8.37 10.65 -21.75
C THR A 693 9.44 11.29 -20.86
N GLY A 694 10.40 10.51 -20.35
CA GLY A 694 11.38 10.94 -19.34
C GLY A 694 10.77 11.22 -17.96
N GLN A 695 9.46 11.04 -17.79
CA GLN A 695 8.72 11.30 -16.55
C GLN A 695 8.50 10.03 -15.73
N VAL A 696 8.02 10.18 -14.50
CA VAL A 696 7.55 9.06 -13.68
C VAL A 696 6.37 8.38 -14.40
N PRO A 697 6.40 7.05 -14.62
CA PRO A 697 5.30 6.31 -15.21
C PRO A 697 3.99 6.52 -14.44
N LEU A 698 2.89 6.72 -15.16
CA LEU A 698 1.59 6.99 -14.54
C LEU A 698 0.92 5.69 -14.10
N VAL A 699 0.21 5.73 -12.97
CA VAL A 699 -0.62 4.61 -12.50
C VAL A 699 -2.07 4.87 -12.89
N VAL A 700 -2.70 3.90 -13.55
CA VAL A 700 -4.13 3.89 -13.86
C VAL A 700 -4.79 2.84 -12.97
N ALA A 701 -5.83 3.19 -12.24
CA ALA A 701 -6.51 2.29 -11.32
C ALA A 701 -7.54 1.42 -12.04
N ALA A 702 -7.60 0.12 -11.73
CA ALA A 702 -8.62 -0.79 -12.25
C ALA A 702 -9.21 -1.68 -11.15
N GLY A 703 -10.46 -2.10 -11.33
CA GLY A 703 -11.18 -3.00 -10.42
C GLY A 703 -12.00 -2.25 -9.36
N GLY A 704 -13.31 -2.52 -9.31
CA GLY A 704 -14.22 -1.89 -8.35
C GLY A 704 -14.78 -0.51 -8.76
N ILE A 705 -14.58 -0.08 -10.01
CA ILE A 705 -14.85 1.30 -10.46
C ILE A 705 -16.17 1.38 -11.25
N ARG A 706 -17.05 2.33 -10.88
CA ARG A 706 -18.39 2.50 -11.49
C ARG A 706 -18.90 3.94 -11.60
N ASP A 707 -18.48 4.85 -10.73
CA ASP A 707 -19.05 6.18 -10.57
C ASP A 707 -18.01 7.18 -10.03
N GLY A 708 -18.41 8.45 -9.89
CA GLY A 708 -17.52 9.50 -9.40
C GLY A 708 -16.89 9.23 -8.04
N ARG A 709 -17.53 8.45 -7.14
CA ARG A 709 -16.92 8.08 -5.85
C ARG A 709 -15.71 7.19 -6.04
N SER A 710 -15.85 6.20 -6.93
CA SER A 710 -14.75 5.28 -7.22
C SER A 710 -13.60 5.96 -7.98
N LEU A 711 -13.89 6.90 -8.89
CA LEU A 711 -12.85 7.71 -9.55
C LEU A 711 -12.14 8.63 -8.53
N ALA A 712 -12.89 9.37 -7.70
CA ALA A 712 -12.29 10.20 -6.65
C ALA A 712 -11.40 9.36 -5.71
N SER A 713 -11.87 8.17 -5.30
CA SER A 713 -11.09 7.24 -4.46
C SER A 713 -9.79 6.79 -5.14
N ALA A 714 -9.82 6.48 -6.43
CA ALA A 714 -8.62 6.10 -7.18
C ALA A 714 -7.60 7.25 -7.25
N LEU A 715 -8.06 8.47 -7.53
CA LEU A 715 -7.22 9.67 -7.55
C LEU A 715 -6.60 9.93 -6.16
N MET A 716 -7.38 9.77 -5.08
CA MET A 716 -6.88 9.88 -3.70
C MET A 716 -5.81 8.85 -3.35
N GLN A 717 -5.87 7.67 -3.96
CA GLN A 717 -4.85 6.62 -3.77
C GLN A 717 -3.57 6.86 -4.58
N GLY A 718 -3.55 7.89 -5.45
CA GLY A 718 -2.38 8.31 -6.22
C GLY A 718 -2.40 7.89 -7.68
N ALA A 719 -3.49 7.27 -8.17
CA ALA A 719 -3.66 7.01 -9.60
C ALA A 719 -3.88 8.33 -10.37
N ALA A 720 -3.47 8.37 -11.63
CA ALA A 720 -3.70 9.48 -12.54
C ALA A 720 -5.05 9.40 -13.26
N GLY A 721 -5.74 8.26 -13.15
CA GLY A 721 -7.06 8.04 -13.70
C GLY A 721 -7.52 6.60 -13.51
N VAL A 722 -8.58 6.21 -14.22
CA VAL A 722 -9.23 4.91 -14.06
C VAL A 722 -9.40 4.15 -15.36
N TRP A 723 -9.29 2.84 -15.27
CA TRP A 723 -9.55 1.86 -16.31
C TRP A 723 -10.78 1.05 -15.93
N VAL A 724 -11.86 1.21 -16.69
CA VAL A 724 -13.21 0.79 -16.29
C VAL A 724 -13.74 -0.29 -17.23
N GLY A 725 -14.05 -1.46 -16.68
CA GLY A 725 -14.61 -2.60 -17.43
C GLY A 725 -16.09 -2.80 -17.17
N THR A 726 -16.44 -3.48 -16.07
CA THR A 726 -17.80 -3.97 -15.79
C THR A 726 -18.91 -2.92 -15.86
N ARG A 727 -18.65 -1.66 -15.50
CA ARG A 727 -19.63 -0.58 -15.65
C ARG A 727 -19.98 -0.30 -17.12
N PHE A 728 -19.01 -0.40 -18.03
CA PHE A 728 -19.21 -0.25 -19.48
C PHE A 728 -19.71 -1.52 -20.16
N LEU A 729 -19.65 -2.69 -19.52
CA LEU A 729 -20.39 -3.88 -20.02
C LEU A 729 -21.90 -3.57 -20.03
N ALA A 730 -22.41 -2.97 -18.97
CA ALA A 730 -23.80 -2.52 -18.87
C ALA A 730 -24.01 -1.15 -19.55
N SER A 731 -23.59 -1.05 -20.82
CA SER A 731 -23.89 0.07 -21.70
C SER A 731 -24.58 -0.38 -22.99
N VAL A 732 -25.28 0.55 -23.64
CA VAL A 732 -26.04 0.28 -24.87
C VAL A 732 -25.11 -0.15 -26.00
N GLU A 733 -23.97 0.53 -26.14
CA GLU A 733 -22.99 0.39 -27.22
C GLU A 733 -22.07 -0.83 -27.04
N SER A 734 -22.08 -1.46 -25.86
CA SER A 734 -21.25 -2.64 -25.61
C SER A 734 -21.63 -3.79 -26.53
N GLY A 735 -20.60 -4.44 -27.10
CA GLY A 735 -20.72 -5.67 -27.89
C GLY A 735 -21.00 -6.93 -27.05
N ALA A 736 -21.18 -6.79 -25.74
CA ALA A 736 -21.63 -7.88 -24.88
C ALA A 736 -23.07 -8.30 -25.26
N SER A 737 -23.40 -9.58 -25.08
CA SER A 737 -24.77 -10.06 -25.31
C SER A 737 -25.74 -9.41 -24.32
N GLU A 738 -27.01 -9.28 -24.69
CA GLU A 738 -28.04 -8.74 -23.79
C GLU A 738 -28.13 -9.56 -22.49
N MET A 739 -27.97 -10.89 -22.57
CA MET A 739 -27.87 -11.75 -21.39
C MET A 739 -26.69 -11.35 -20.49
N HIS A 740 -25.50 -11.09 -21.04
CA HIS A 740 -24.36 -10.65 -20.23
C HIS A 740 -24.64 -9.30 -19.55
N LYS A 741 -25.28 -8.36 -20.25
CA LYS A 741 -25.68 -7.06 -19.66
C LYS A 741 -26.69 -7.25 -18.52
N THR A 742 -27.71 -8.09 -18.73
CA THR A 742 -28.69 -8.46 -17.70
C THR A 742 -28.03 -9.11 -16.50
N GLU A 743 -27.09 -10.01 -16.72
CA GLU A 743 -26.38 -10.71 -15.65
C GLU A 743 -25.48 -9.79 -14.82
N VAL A 744 -24.96 -8.70 -15.42
CA VAL A 744 -24.24 -7.63 -14.70
C VAL A 744 -25.17 -6.84 -13.80
N VAL A 745 -26.35 -6.40 -14.30
CA VAL A 745 -27.27 -5.55 -13.51
C VAL A 745 -28.06 -6.31 -12.44
N THR A 746 -28.09 -7.64 -12.54
CA THR A 746 -28.78 -8.52 -11.57
C THR A 746 -27.83 -9.20 -10.58
N ALA A 747 -26.52 -9.02 -10.72
CA ALA A 747 -25.53 -9.65 -9.85
C ALA A 747 -25.64 -9.15 -8.40
N THR A 748 -25.31 -10.03 -7.45
CA THR A 748 -25.17 -9.71 -6.03
C THR A 748 -23.70 -9.71 -5.59
N PHE A 749 -23.43 -9.31 -4.34
CA PHE A 749 -22.06 -9.23 -3.80
C PHE A 749 -21.33 -10.59 -3.74
N GLU A 750 -22.07 -11.69 -3.76
CA GLU A 750 -21.54 -13.06 -3.60
C GLU A 750 -21.45 -13.82 -4.93
N ASP A 751 -22.01 -13.26 -6.01
CA ASP A 751 -22.17 -13.98 -7.27
C ASP A 751 -20.87 -14.18 -8.06
N THR A 752 -19.79 -13.45 -7.72
CA THR A 752 -18.53 -13.54 -8.48
C THR A 752 -17.45 -14.31 -7.73
N VAL A 753 -16.76 -15.19 -8.46
CA VAL A 753 -15.66 -16.01 -7.96
C VAL A 753 -14.43 -15.85 -8.85
N THR A 754 -13.25 -16.12 -8.31
CA THR A 754 -12.01 -16.21 -9.10
C THR A 754 -11.69 -17.68 -9.34
N THR A 755 -11.58 -18.07 -10.60
CA THR A 755 -11.40 -19.47 -11.02
C THR A 755 -10.23 -19.63 -11.99
N LEU A 756 -9.66 -20.85 -12.07
CA LEU A 756 -8.72 -21.25 -13.12
C LEU A 756 -9.39 -21.99 -14.27
N VAL A 757 -10.66 -22.41 -14.12
CA VAL A 757 -11.36 -23.35 -15.01
C VAL A 757 -11.39 -22.87 -16.46
N VAL A 758 -11.61 -21.57 -16.67
CA VAL A 758 -11.87 -21.02 -18.02
C VAL A 758 -10.62 -20.80 -18.84
N SER A 759 -9.46 -20.56 -18.21
CA SER A 759 -8.23 -20.17 -18.94
C SER A 759 -6.92 -20.71 -18.37
N GLY A 760 -6.97 -21.51 -17.30
CA GLY A 760 -5.79 -21.91 -16.52
C GLY A 760 -5.14 -20.76 -15.73
N ARG A 761 -5.72 -19.56 -15.78
CA ARG A 761 -5.24 -18.34 -15.12
C ARG A 761 -6.33 -17.76 -14.23
N PRO A 762 -5.97 -17.14 -13.08
CA PRO A 762 -6.96 -16.55 -12.19
C PRO A 762 -7.83 -15.53 -12.93
N MET A 763 -9.12 -15.83 -13.02
CA MET A 763 -10.09 -15.04 -13.75
C MET A 763 -11.35 -14.86 -12.92
N ARG A 764 -11.79 -13.62 -12.71
CA ARG A 764 -13.05 -13.32 -12.02
C ARG A 764 -14.23 -13.37 -12.98
N VAL A 765 -15.21 -14.17 -12.62
CA VAL A 765 -16.43 -14.44 -13.38
C VAL A 765 -17.64 -14.49 -12.45
N LYS A 766 -18.85 -14.35 -13.00
CA LYS A 766 -20.07 -14.73 -12.31
C LYS A 766 -20.17 -16.25 -12.26
N ALA A 767 -20.39 -16.81 -11.08
CA ALA A 767 -20.46 -18.24 -10.86
C ALA A 767 -21.80 -18.80 -11.38
N ASN A 768 -21.78 -19.46 -12.54
CA ASN A 768 -22.86 -20.35 -12.99
C ASN A 768 -22.69 -21.75 -12.36
N GLU A 769 -23.66 -22.64 -12.60
CA GLU A 769 -23.60 -24.00 -12.03
C GLU A 769 -22.38 -24.80 -12.51
N TYR A 770 -21.96 -24.61 -13.76
CA TYR A 770 -20.74 -25.20 -14.30
C TYR A 770 -19.49 -24.82 -13.49
N ILE A 771 -19.27 -23.53 -13.26
CA ILE A 771 -18.13 -23.06 -12.45
C ILE A 771 -18.24 -23.56 -11.00
N LYS A 772 -19.43 -23.52 -10.40
CA LYS A 772 -19.62 -24.04 -9.03
C LYS A 772 -19.31 -25.53 -8.93
N ALA A 773 -19.67 -26.33 -9.94
CA ALA A 773 -19.38 -27.77 -9.97
C ALA A 773 -17.86 -28.03 -10.03
N TRP A 774 -17.13 -27.26 -10.82
CA TRP A 774 -15.67 -27.33 -10.89
C TRP A 774 -14.99 -26.88 -9.59
N GLU A 775 -15.43 -25.77 -8.99
CA GLU A 775 -14.84 -25.24 -7.76
C GLU A 775 -15.03 -26.15 -6.53
N ARG A 776 -15.96 -27.13 -6.59
CA ARG A 776 -16.07 -28.21 -5.60
C ARG A 776 -14.94 -29.26 -5.70
N GLN A 777 -14.15 -29.22 -6.78
CA GLN A 777 -13.11 -30.21 -7.09
C GLN A 777 -11.74 -29.54 -7.33
N PRO A 778 -11.21 -28.76 -6.37
CA PRO A 778 -9.99 -27.96 -6.57
C PRO A 778 -8.74 -28.80 -6.86
N ALA A 779 -8.68 -30.04 -6.36
CA ALA A 779 -7.58 -30.97 -6.66
C ALA A 779 -7.53 -31.32 -8.15
N ARG A 780 -8.68 -31.53 -8.79
CA ARG A 780 -8.78 -31.85 -10.22
C ARG A 780 -8.43 -30.65 -11.09
N ILE A 781 -8.87 -29.45 -10.72
CA ILE A 781 -8.46 -28.20 -11.38
C ILE A 781 -6.94 -28.07 -11.36
N LYS A 782 -6.33 -28.29 -10.19
CA LYS A 782 -4.88 -28.22 -10.03
C LYS A 782 -4.17 -29.25 -10.91
N GLU A 783 -4.58 -30.51 -10.86
CA GLU A 783 -4.01 -31.60 -11.65
C GLU A 783 -4.02 -31.27 -13.17
N LEU A 784 -5.18 -30.86 -13.71
CA LEU A 784 -5.31 -30.52 -15.12
C LEU A 784 -4.43 -29.33 -15.50
N THR A 785 -4.47 -28.26 -14.71
CA THR A 785 -3.69 -27.05 -15.01
C THR A 785 -2.18 -27.26 -14.86
N GLU A 786 -1.73 -28.15 -13.97
CA GLU A 786 -0.33 -28.60 -13.85
C GLU A 786 0.09 -29.55 -14.99
N ALA A 787 -0.86 -30.22 -15.64
CA ALA A 787 -0.65 -30.94 -16.89
C ALA A 787 -0.70 -30.01 -18.13
N GLY A 788 -0.96 -28.70 -17.95
CA GLY A 788 -1.09 -27.74 -19.05
C GLY A 788 -2.48 -27.76 -19.73
N ILE A 789 -3.44 -28.47 -19.16
CA ILE A 789 -4.79 -28.63 -19.71
C ILE A 789 -5.71 -27.60 -19.03
N VAL A 790 -6.44 -26.82 -19.83
CA VAL A 790 -7.47 -25.91 -19.34
C VAL A 790 -8.78 -26.69 -19.18
N PRO A 791 -9.39 -26.76 -17.98
CA PRO A 791 -10.59 -27.57 -17.75
C PRO A 791 -11.73 -27.29 -18.72
N TYR A 792 -12.04 -26.01 -18.96
CA TYR A 792 -13.09 -25.62 -19.91
C TYR A 792 -12.81 -26.07 -21.35
N THR A 793 -11.56 -25.94 -21.80
CA THR A 793 -11.17 -26.39 -23.15
C THR A 793 -11.29 -27.90 -23.28
N LYS A 794 -10.84 -28.65 -22.28
CA LYS A 794 -10.97 -30.11 -22.24
C LYS A 794 -12.44 -30.53 -22.30
N ASP A 795 -13.30 -29.97 -21.46
CA ASP A 795 -14.73 -30.32 -21.45
C ASP A 795 -15.39 -30.03 -22.79
N MET A 796 -15.03 -28.93 -23.45
CA MET A 796 -15.53 -28.60 -24.80
C MET A 796 -15.02 -29.59 -25.85
N GLU A 797 -13.75 -30.02 -25.78
CA GLU A 797 -13.16 -31.01 -26.69
C GLU A 797 -13.74 -32.42 -26.47
N ASP A 798 -14.03 -32.77 -25.22
CA ASP A 798 -14.67 -34.03 -24.81
C ASP A 798 -16.18 -34.04 -25.13
N GLY A 799 -16.74 -32.94 -25.65
CA GLY A 799 -18.15 -32.83 -26.04
C GLY A 799 -19.12 -32.75 -24.86
N ASN A 800 -18.67 -32.26 -23.70
CA ASN A 800 -19.50 -32.13 -22.52
C ASN A 800 -20.59 -31.05 -22.71
N GLU A 801 -21.85 -31.47 -22.78
CA GLU A 801 -23.01 -30.58 -22.96
C GLU A 801 -23.22 -29.60 -21.78
N ASP A 802 -22.70 -29.93 -20.60
CA ASP A 802 -22.79 -29.07 -19.41
C ASP A 802 -21.72 -27.94 -19.40
N ALA A 803 -20.82 -27.89 -20.40
CA ALA A 803 -19.75 -26.91 -20.49
C ALA A 803 -20.26 -25.49 -20.80
N ASP A 804 -20.80 -24.82 -19.79
CA ASP A 804 -21.36 -23.47 -19.90
C ASP A 804 -20.35 -22.38 -19.54
N ARG A 805 -20.08 -21.47 -20.49
CA ARG A 805 -19.08 -20.41 -20.32
C ARG A 805 -19.63 -19.30 -19.43
N PRO A 806 -18.97 -18.98 -18.30
CA PRO A 806 -19.48 -17.96 -17.40
C PRO A 806 -19.31 -16.54 -17.94
N PHE A 807 -20.13 -15.63 -17.44
CA PHE A 807 -20.01 -14.20 -17.73
C PHE A 807 -18.87 -13.55 -16.96
N LEU A 808 -17.97 -12.87 -17.67
CA LEU A 808 -16.85 -12.14 -17.06
C LEU A 808 -17.36 -10.81 -16.51
N MET A 809 -17.22 -10.61 -15.20
CA MET A 809 -17.58 -9.35 -14.53
C MET A 809 -16.84 -9.21 -13.20
N GLY A 810 -16.63 -7.99 -12.75
CA GLY A 810 -16.04 -7.69 -11.44
C GLY A 810 -17.10 -7.64 -10.35
N GLN A 811 -16.65 -7.59 -9.09
CA GLN A 811 -17.54 -7.48 -7.92
C GLN A 811 -18.39 -6.21 -7.93
N VAL A 812 -17.95 -5.17 -8.66
CA VAL A 812 -18.71 -3.93 -8.83
C VAL A 812 -20.06 -4.14 -9.54
N ALA A 813 -20.27 -5.27 -10.21
CA ALA A 813 -21.57 -5.66 -10.78
C ALA A 813 -22.69 -5.60 -9.72
N ALA A 814 -22.39 -5.98 -8.47
CA ALA A 814 -23.35 -6.02 -7.36
C ALA A 814 -24.03 -4.68 -7.01
N VAL A 815 -23.49 -3.58 -7.52
CA VAL A 815 -24.04 -2.24 -7.30
C VAL A 815 -24.48 -1.59 -8.61
N ILE A 816 -24.26 -2.20 -9.77
CA ILE A 816 -24.71 -1.75 -11.10
C ILE A 816 -26.14 -2.19 -11.29
N ASP A 817 -27.04 -1.23 -11.47
CA ASP A 817 -28.50 -1.44 -11.41
C ASP A 817 -29.21 -1.05 -12.72
N ASP A 818 -28.47 -0.60 -13.73
CA ASP A 818 -29.02 -0.10 -14.98
C ASP A 818 -28.09 -0.35 -16.18
N ILE A 819 -28.67 -0.36 -17.38
CA ILE A 819 -27.97 -0.29 -18.66
C ILE A 819 -28.22 1.11 -19.23
N LYS A 820 -27.16 1.84 -19.56
CA LYS A 820 -27.28 3.23 -20.03
C LYS A 820 -26.19 3.59 -21.05
N PRO A 821 -26.38 4.64 -21.86
CA PRO A 821 -25.38 5.06 -22.85
C PRO A 821 -24.00 5.29 -22.22
N ALA A 822 -22.95 4.95 -22.95
CA ALA A 822 -21.56 5.08 -22.47
C ALA A 822 -21.22 6.53 -22.10
N SER A 823 -21.79 7.51 -22.81
CA SER A 823 -21.63 8.94 -22.49
C SER A 823 -22.11 9.27 -21.08
N GLN A 824 -23.29 8.78 -20.68
CA GLN A 824 -23.83 9.00 -19.33
C GLN A 824 -23.00 8.32 -18.25
N ILE A 825 -22.34 7.20 -18.57
CA ILE A 825 -21.40 6.54 -17.66
C ILE A 825 -20.15 7.42 -17.46
N VAL A 826 -19.61 7.98 -18.54
CA VAL A 826 -18.47 8.90 -18.50
C VAL A 826 -18.83 10.14 -17.69
N GLU A 827 -19.99 10.76 -17.92
CA GLU A 827 -20.49 11.89 -17.14
C GLU A 827 -20.62 11.54 -15.65
N ALA A 828 -21.21 10.38 -15.32
CA ALA A 828 -21.38 9.94 -13.94
C ALA A 828 -20.05 9.69 -13.21
N LEU A 829 -19.02 9.24 -13.93
CA LEU A 829 -17.65 9.14 -13.42
C LEU A 829 -17.02 10.55 -13.26
N ALA A 830 -17.16 11.43 -14.25
CA ALA A 830 -16.63 12.79 -14.24
C ALA A 830 -17.16 13.64 -13.07
N ARG A 831 -18.40 13.37 -12.60
CA ARG A 831 -18.97 13.93 -11.36
C ARG A 831 -18.17 13.66 -10.08
N CYS A 832 -17.05 12.94 -10.15
CA CYS A 832 -16.04 12.92 -9.09
C CYS A 832 -15.62 14.34 -8.65
N GLU A 833 -15.70 15.33 -9.53
CA GLU A 833 -15.41 16.74 -9.21
C GLU A 833 -16.24 17.26 -8.02
N GLU A 834 -17.52 16.92 -7.95
CA GLU A 834 -18.39 17.33 -6.84
C GLU A 834 -17.86 16.83 -5.49
N ILE A 835 -17.32 15.61 -5.46
CA ILE A 835 -16.75 14.99 -4.27
C ILE A 835 -15.42 15.65 -3.91
N MET A 836 -14.58 15.92 -4.92
CA MET A 836 -13.29 16.56 -4.75
C MET A 836 -13.46 17.99 -4.22
N ASN A 837 -14.37 18.77 -4.81
CA ASN A 837 -14.72 20.11 -4.36
C ASN A 837 -15.26 20.11 -2.91
N ALA A 838 -16.11 19.14 -2.57
CA ALA A 838 -16.61 19.00 -1.20
C ALA A 838 -15.50 18.68 -0.19
N LEU A 839 -14.51 17.86 -0.57
CA LEU A 839 -13.35 17.55 0.27
C LEU A 839 -12.45 18.78 0.45
N ASP A 840 -12.23 19.55 -0.61
CA ASP A 840 -11.41 20.77 -0.56
C ASP A 840 -12.09 21.89 0.23
N GLU A 841 -13.40 22.07 0.10
CA GLU A 841 -14.18 22.98 0.95
C GLU A 841 -14.07 22.58 2.42
N CYS A 842 -14.13 21.28 2.73
CA CYS A 842 -13.95 20.77 4.08
C CYS A 842 -12.56 21.09 4.63
N HIS A 843 -11.51 20.90 3.81
CA HIS A 843 -10.14 21.26 4.17
C HIS A 843 -9.96 22.76 4.39
N ALA A 844 -10.48 23.60 3.49
CA ALA A 844 -10.41 25.05 3.58
C ALA A 844 -11.13 25.59 4.82
N ARG A 845 -12.36 25.09 5.09
CA ARG A 845 -13.09 25.42 6.32
C ARG A 845 -12.31 24.96 7.55
N GLY A 846 -11.82 23.72 7.57
CA GLY A 846 -11.00 23.20 8.66
C GLY A 846 -9.77 24.05 8.98
N PHE A 847 -9.11 24.59 7.94
CA PHE A 847 -8.00 25.53 8.09
C PHE A 847 -8.44 26.88 8.67
N LEU A 848 -9.48 27.51 8.10
CA LEU A 848 -10.06 28.76 8.58
C LEU A 848 -10.47 28.68 10.05
N TYR A 849 -11.16 27.61 10.44
CA TYR A 849 -11.60 27.40 11.83
C TYR A 849 -10.45 27.17 12.81
N LYS A 850 -9.35 26.55 12.35
CA LYS A 850 -8.11 26.42 13.15
C LYS A 850 -7.44 27.78 13.32
N ALA A 851 -7.50 28.66 12.32
CA ALA A 851 -6.96 30.01 12.38
C ALA A 851 -7.77 30.94 13.29
N VAL A 852 -9.11 30.78 13.38
CA VAL A 852 -9.98 31.60 14.23
C VAL A 852 -10.31 31.00 15.61
N GLY A 853 -9.71 29.87 15.99
CA GLY A 853 -9.90 29.25 17.32
C GLY A 853 -11.24 28.54 17.55
N GLY A 854 -12.05 28.35 16.50
CA GLY A 854 -13.42 27.81 16.57
C GLY A 854 -13.53 26.27 16.54
N CYS A 855 -12.51 25.51 16.98
CA CYS A 855 -12.49 24.04 16.85
C CYS A 855 -13.69 23.32 17.52
N ASN A 856 -14.34 23.92 18.52
CA ASN A 856 -15.52 23.36 19.16
C ASN A 856 -16.81 23.54 18.34
N GLU A 857 -16.88 24.53 17.46
CA GLU A 857 -18.06 24.80 16.62
C GLU A 857 -18.14 23.84 15.44
N ILE A 858 -17.01 23.41 14.87
CA ILE A 858 -16.94 22.33 13.87
C ILE A 858 -17.56 21.04 14.40
N LYS A 859 -17.23 20.62 15.64
CA LYS A 859 -17.82 19.39 16.21
C LYS A 859 -19.32 19.52 16.31
N ARG A 860 -19.84 20.71 16.68
CA ARG A 860 -21.29 20.95 16.75
C ARG A 860 -21.93 20.97 15.36
N GLU A 861 -21.28 21.57 14.37
CA GLU A 861 -21.83 21.71 13.02
C GLU A 861 -21.77 20.40 12.22
N VAL A 862 -20.66 19.65 12.32
CA VAL A 862 -20.55 18.28 11.78
C VAL A 862 -21.54 17.36 12.47
N ASN A 863 -21.68 17.43 13.80
CA ASN A 863 -22.71 16.65 14.49
C ASN A 863 -24.14 17.05 14.09
N ARG A 864 -24.40 18.34 13.84
CA ARG A 864 -25.69 18.84 13.33
C ARG A 864 -25.97 18.34 11.92
N CYS A 865 -24.98 18.38 11.03
CA CYS A 865 -25.08 17.88 9.66
C CYS A 865 -25.28 16.35 9.63
N LEU A 866 -24.47 15.60 10.40
CA LEU A 866 -24.61 14.15 10.57
C LEU A 866 -25.93 13.78 11.25
N SER A 867 -26.46 14.63 12.13
CA SER A 867 -27.80 14.44 12.73
C SER A 867 -28.89 14.66 11.69
N GLY A 868 -28.76 15.69 10.83
CA GLY A 868 -29.69 15.95 9.73
C GLY A 868 -29.72 14.82 8.70
N GLU A 869 -28.56 14.30 8.29
CA GLU A 869 -28.48 13.16 7.38
C GLU A 869 -29.00 11.86 8.04
N ARG A 870 -28.74 11.64 9.33
CA ARG A 870 -29.36 10.52 10.08
C ARG A 870 -30.88 10.63 10.10
N GLN A 871 -31.43 11.83 10.29
CA GLN A 871 -32.88 12.05 10.26
C GLN A 871 -33.48 11.84 8.87
N LYS A 872 -32.83 12.33 7.80
CA LYS A 872 -33.27 12.08 6.42
C LYS A 872 -33.24 10.59 6.08
N LYS A 873 -32.16 9.88 6.43
CA LYS A 873 -32.04 8.43 6.21
C LYS A 873 -33.08 7.66 7.03
N SER A 874 -33.33 8.06 8.27
CA SER A 874 -34.39 7.48 9.10
C SER A 874 -35.79 7.73 8.51
N LYS A 875 -36.05 8.92 7.96
CA LYS A 875 -37.31 9.25 7.29
C LYS A 875 -37.51 8.41 6.03
N LYS A 876 -36.49 8.35 5.16
CA LYS A 876 -36.50 7.51 3.95
C LYS A 876 -36.73 6.04 4.29
N ASN A 877 -36.02 5.50 5.29
CA ASN A 877 -36.21 4.11 5.74
C ASN A 877 -37.63 3.86 6.28
N ARG A 878 -38.23 4.84 6.95
CA ARG A 878 -39.60 4.76 7.46
C ARG A 878 -40.63 4.79 6.32
N GLU A 879 -40.41 5.63 5.31
CA GLU A 879 -41.23 5.69 4.10
C GLU A 879 -41.14 4.38 3.29
N THR A 880 -39.93 3.88 3.04
CA THR A 880 -39.72 2.58 2.36
C THR A 880 -40.31 1.42 3.18
N GLY A 881 -40.24 1.48 4.51
CA GLY A 881 -40.87 0.50 5.40
C GLY A 881 -42.41 0.54 5.32
N LEU A 882 -43.00 1.73 5.24
CA LEU A 882 -44.44 1.91 5.05
C LEU A 882 -44.90 1.41 3.68
N GLU A 883 -44.15 1.70 2.61
CA GLU A 883 -44.44 1.14 1.27
C GLU A 883 -44.36 -0.38 1.26
N ARG A 884 -43.34 -0.95 1.91
CA ARG A 884 -43.21 -2.41 2.03
C ARG A 884 -44.39 -3.01 2.81
N ARG A 885 -44.83 -2.36 3.88
CA ARG A 885 -45.99 -2.79 4.67
C ARG A 885 -47.28 -2.74 3.86
N LYS A 886 -47.52 -1.65 3.11
CA LYS A 886 -48.66 -1.53 2.20
C LYS A 886 -48.66 -2.62 1.12
N ARG A 887 -47.49 -2.94 0.56
CA ARG A 887 -47.38 -4.05 -0.42
C ARG A 887 -47.72 -5.39 0.22
N VAL A 888 -47.20 -5.65 1.41
CA VAL A 888 -47.51 -6.88 2.15
C VAL A 888 -49.00 -6.95 2.47
N GLU A 889 -49.59 -5.88 3.00
CA GLU A 889 -51.03 -5.79 3.29
C GLU A 889 -51.89 -6.00 2.04
N ALA A 890 -51.48 -5.48 0.88
CA ALA A 890 -52.17 -5.71 -0.39
C ALA A 890 -52.12 -7.17 -0.83
N VAL A 891 -50.98 -7.86 -0.62
CA VAL A 891 -50.84 -9.30 -0.90
C VAL A 891 -51.73 -10.13 0.03
N TRP A 892 -51.71 -9.84 1.34
CA TRP A 892 -52.61 -10.51 2.30
C TRP A 892 -54.08 -10.28 1.97
N ALA A 893 -54.46 -9.06 1.59
CA ALA A 893 -55.83 -8.76 1.19
C ALA A 893 -56.28 -9.52 -0.07
N LYS A 894 -55.39 -9.77 -1.03
CA LYS A 894 -55.70 -10.66 -2.17
C LYS A 894 -55.94 -12.10 -1.70
N MET A 895 -55.07 -12.61 -0.84
CA MET A 895 -55.18 -13.97 -0.28
C MET A 895 -56.46 -14.16 0.54
N ASP A 896 -56.83 -13.17 1.36
CA ASP A 896 -58.07 -13.19 2.16
C ASP A 896 -59.33 -13.18 1.27
N ASN A 897 -59.23 -12.64 0.04
CA ASN A 897 -60.29 -12.67 -0.97
C ASN A 897 -60.24 -13.91 -1.88
N GLY A 898 -59.37 -14.88 -1.57
CA GLY A 898 -59.25 -16.14 -2.31
C GLY A 898 -58.41 -16.08 -3.58
N ASP A 899 -57.69 -14.98 -3.83
CA ASP A 899 -56.75 -14.84 -4.94
C ASP A 899 -55.34 -15.24 -4.48
N PHE A 900 -54.91 -16.44 -4.88
CA PHE A 900 -53.61 -17.03 -4.56
C PHE A 900 -52.62 -17.01 -5.74
N SER A 901 -52.94 -16.30 -6.83
CA SER A 901 -52.14 -16.28 -8.05
C SER A 901 -50.67 -15.88 -7.83
N ASP A 902 -50.43 -14.88 -6.97
CA ASP A 902 -49.07 -14.44 -6.59
C ASP A 902 -48.30 -15.55 -5.83
N LEU A 903 -48.99 -16.33 -4.99
CA LEU A 903 -48.40 -17.44 -4.23
C LEU A 903 -48.10 -18.65 -5.14
N GLU A 904 -49.00 -18.94 -6.07
CA GLU A 904 -48.82 -19.97 -7.09
C GLU A 904 -47.65 -19.62 -8.02
N ALA A 905 -47.48 -18.35 -8.39
CA ALA A 905 -46.32 -17.89 -9.17
C ALA A 905 -44.99 -18.06 -8.43
N ILE A 906 -44.97 -17.87 -7.09
CA ILE A 906 -43.78 -18.11 -6.26
C ILE A 906 -43.50 -19.61 -6.13
N ILE A 907 -44.52 -20.43 -5.88
CA ILE A 907 -44.38 -21.90 -5.76
C ILE A 907 -43.93 -22.51 -7.09
N ASN A 908 -44.44 -22.01 -8.21
CA ASN A 908 -44.08 -22.45 -9.55
C ASN A 908 -42.77 -21.81 -10.05
N GLY A 909 -42.12 -20.97 -9.25
CA GLY A 909 -40.82 -20.36 -9.56
C GLY A 909 -40.83 -19.32 -10.68
N THR A 910 -42.00 -18.83 -11.09
CA THR A 910 -42.17 -17.82 -12.15
C THR A 910 -42.00 -16.39 -11.64
N GLU A 911 -42.14 -16.13 -10.33
CA GLU A 911 -41.74 -14.88 -9.69
C GLU A 911 -40.76 -15.11 -8.52
N LYS A 912 -39.82 -14.17 -8.32
CA LYS A 912 -38.64 -14.33 -7.44
C LYS A 912 -38.59 -13.36 -6.24
N LYS A 913 -39.72 -12.94 -5.66
CA LYS A 913 -39.71 -11.95 -4.57
C LYS A 913 -40.30 -12.39 -3.25
#